data_AF-A0A239IGB3-F1
#
_entry.id   AF-A0A239IGB3-F1
#
_cell.length_a   1.000
_cell.length_b   1.000
_cell.length_c   1.000
_cell.angle_alpha   90.00
_cell.angle_beta   90.00
_cell.angle_gamma   90.00
#
_symmetry.space_group_name_H-M   'P 1'
#
loop_
_entity.id
_entity.type
_entity.pdbx_description
1 polymer ?
#
loop_
_entity_poly.entity_id
_entity_poly.type
_entity_poly.pdbx_seq_one_letter_code
_entity_poly.pdbx_strand_id
1 'polypeptide(L)'
;MGVVLDLTARSVAYVTLMQDVMRQEKEASPSDKELALLLEVPIQEVASQLRDAFSSNERLRERVVELVWTCEKKPDWGMAEDMFILRASRLLSRLHKRRKYIQKQLRIYNTLIRGKDKAILAADDYTFPAPHQWREAIRSLLYNQPKDRVGFTYAIEYLPLLIILAMGGGDYTAKQQRILQEWWLFKGRERSVLTEEERQFCREWRPKGPSVGPEELLVNEDALLRSLRSQEVPLPFEMIFGDELKEIERSRHARHQARCLVYDADPLRFAENMNLRALALSGGGVRSATFNLGILQGLAKAGLLSTFDYMSTVSGGGYIGSWLGAWIQRDGDVFKVIDRLNPDKSRDPQGEEVRPIRWLRMHSNYLTPNTGIMSVDSWTMGLTWFRNTLINQLIILLLFCSVLSLGGLLMYMWLDLERTSSTQLSIVFWCSSVMLILGSALAGWGMHAYNRSIGPPNPFPSEKMPLLSNALMILAVVTAYLISGWLYGKECNTEGCSVFTGRMEVLLPIALTGFAGLLIVAILGRYDDCFPDYKTSYERTLAYVFLIFSSALSASVGLVLLAFVWDLMQLVKGWEFGEPSYYLAFTVGIPLVLEVISLTVVARMALLGRLFPDERREWWGRMGALVHRVSFAWLLVAGAALLSEVLFVHGVIKWSSKLVAVTGGWAVIIGLAVKVAFSSRTSPQHELANRGPSPLDMFVRVAPYLFGLGFLIVASNIVYWLLRYPWLKYSPDEVPPLSWALCLTAVFCSLSLLLTWRVGVNEFSMHHFYRNRLVRAFLGATRRRTNRERTANTFTGFDKLDDLKLADLSGEKYSGPYPIINATLNATQVSDLDRQDRKGEAFVFTPLYCGFDFSRTRALGMSATKSYEYGYRPTHSYAYPGGPAVGTAMAISGAAANPNQGHHSSAATAFLLTAFNVRLGWWMGNPRRSTWKRPDPRLGLAYVVYEMAGKSNSKDNYICLSDGGHFDNMGLYELVRRRCRLIVLGDGEQDSLFTCEGLSNAIRRCRIDFGVEIQIDLTPVTKRDSGTKYSIHHYAIGKIRYPGDPPQGASGTLVYFKSSLTGDEPVDVREYAISNPAFPHQSTGDQFFDESQFESYRRLGLHIVEKALQDSGTRNALL
;
A
#
# COMPACT_ATOMS: atom_id res chain seq x y z
N MET A 1 -0.81 0.34 18.16
CA MET A 1 -0.10 -0.06 19.39
C MET A 1 -1.10 -0.61 20.39
N GLY A 2 -0.73 -1.65 21.14
CA GLY A 2 -1.50 -2.11 22.30
C GLY A 2 -1.50 -1.11 23.47
N VAL A 3 -2.38 -1.33 24.46
CA VAL A 3 -2.54 -0.46 25.64
C VAL A 3 -1.23 -0.18 26.38
N VAL A 4 -0.43 -1.22 26.62
CA VAL A 4 0.85 -1.10 27.33
C VAL A 4 1.86 -0.28 26.53
N LEU A 5 1.95 -0.51 25.21
CA LEU A 5 2.88 0.21 24.34
C LEU A 5 2.50 1.69 24.21
N ASP A 6 1.21 1.98 24.09
CA ASP A 6 0.68 3.34 24.02
C ASP A 6 1.04 4.12 25.30
N LEU A 7 0.73 3.55 26.48
CA LEU A 7 1.11 4.12 27.78
C LEU A 7 2.62 4.25 27.95
N THR A 8 3.40 3.25 27.51
CA THR A 8 4.86 3.27 27.59
C THR A 8 5.42 4.40 26.72
N ALA A 9 4.99 4.52 25.47
CA ALA A 9 5.46 5.55 24.54
C ALA A 9 5.15 6.95 25.09
N ARG A 10 3.93 7.16 25.59
CA ARG A 10 3.53 8.42 26.22
C ARG A 10 4.38 8.73 27.45
N SER A 11 4.58 7.76 28.34
CA SER A 11 5.36 7.93 29.57
C SER A 11 6.84 8.22 29.29
N VAL A 12 7.44 7.53 28.32
CA VAL A 12 8.84 7.77 27.91
C VAL A 12 9.00 9.17 27.33
N ALA A 13 8.03 9.69 26.57
CA ALA A 13 8.10 11.06 26.07
C ALA A 13 8.18 12.10 27.19
N TYR A 14 7.40 11.94 28.27
CA TYR A 14 7.52 12.77 29.48
C TYR A 14 8.90 12.62 30.13
N VAL A 15 9.38 11.38 30.31
CA VAL A 15 10.68 11.12 30.95
C VAL A 15 11.84 11.69 30.16
N THR A 16 11.86 11.51 28.84
CA THR A 16 12.91 12.03 27.97
C THR A 16 12.91 13.55 27.94
N LEU A 17 11.73 14.20 27.91
CA LEU A 17 11.67 15.66 27.96
C LEU A 17 12.15 16.20 29.32
N MET A 18 11.81 15.53 30.44
CA MET A 18 12.39 15.87 31.75
C MET A 18 13.92 15.73 31.77
N GLN A 19 14.46 14.65 31.20
CA GLN A 19 15.91 14.44 31.11
C GLN A 19 16.60 15.50 30.24
N ASP A 20 16.00 15.87 29.11
CA ASP A 20 16.55 16.90 28.22
C ASP A 20 16.65 18.26 28.92
N VAL A 21 15.67 18.61 29.77
CA VAL A 21 15.70 19.83 30.59
C VAL A 21 16.82 19.77 31.63
N MET A 22 16.89 18.68 32.41
CA MET A 22 17.90 18.53 33.46
C MET A 22 19.34 18.49 32.92
N ARG A 23 19.54 18.07 31.66
CA ARG A 23 20.84 18.11 30.98
C ARG A 23 21.31 19.52 30.64
N GLN A 24 20.39 20.48 30.42
CA GLN A 24 20.75 21.84 30.02
C GLN A 24 21.21 22.71 31.20
N GLU A 25 20.76 22.43 32.42
CA GLU A 25 21.16 23.22 33.61
C GLU A 25 22.50 22.79 34.23
N LYS A 26 23.01 21.59 33.90
CA LYS A 26 24.25 21.07 34.47
C LYS A 26 25.45 21.24 33.51
N GLU A 27 26.01 22.46 33.48
CA GLU A 27 27.39 22.69 33.03
C GLU A 27 28.45 22.37 34.12
N ALA A 28 28.11 21.61 35.17
CA ALA A 28 29.01 21.30 36.28
C ALA A 28 29.39 19.79 36.36
N SER A 29 30.70 19.55 36.23
CA SER A 29 31.52 18.34 36.48
C SER A 29 30.86 17.00 36.87
N PRO A 30 31.23 15.87 36.21
CA PRO A 30 30.65 14.55 36.46
C PRO A 30 31.23 13.91 37.72
N SER A 31 30.36 13.47 38.65
CA SER A 31 30.74 12.48 39.67
C SER A 31 29.82 11.26 39.59
N ASP A 32 30.39 10.08 39.83
CA ASP A 32 29.85 8.71 39.65
C ASP A 32 28.53 8.37 40.40
N LYS A 33 27.83 9.33 41.00
CA LYS A 33 26.60 9.10 41.79
C LYS A 33 25.30 9.43 41.07
N GLU A 34 25.33 9.86 39.81
CA GLU A 34 24.16 10.52 39.19
C GLU A 34 23.21 9.62 38.38
N LEU A 35 23.33 8.30 38.43
CA LEU A 35 22.30 7.39 37.91
C LEU A 35 20.98 7.45 38.75
N ALA A 36 21.08 8.05 39.93
CA ALA A 36 20.05 8.29 40.93
C ALA A 36 19.13 9.50 40.63
N LEU A 37 19.55 10.46 39.80
CA LEU A 37 19.01 11.82 39.90
C LEU A 37 17.50 11.96 39.64
N LEU A 38 16.92 11.31 38.63
CA LEU A 38 15.49 11.52 38.37
C LEU A 38 14.60 10.87 39.45
N LEU A 39 14.98 9.71 39.97
CA LEU A 39 14.19 8.95 40.96
C LEU A 39 14.61 9.22 42.40
N GLU A 40 15.70 9.94 42.67
CA GLU A 40 16.20 10.23 44.02
C GLU A 40 16.18 11.73 44.36
N VAL A 41 16.04 12.62 43.37
CA VAL A 41 15.79 14.06 43.61
C VAL A 41 14.37 14.27 44.13
N PRO A 42 14.17 15.12 45.15
CA PRO A 42 12.84 15.53 45.60
C PRO A 42 11.99 16.05 44.44
N ILE A 43 10.75 15.56 44.32
CA ILE A 43 9.85 15.92 43.21
C ILE A 43 9.62 17.43 43.13
N GLN A 44 9.65 18.13 44.28
CA GLN A 44 9.53 19.60 44.31
C GLN A 44 10.68 20.32 43.60
N GLU A 45 11.89 19.79 43.70
CA GLU A 45 13.10 20.38 43.10
C GLU A 45 13.11 20.18 41.58
N VAL A 46 12.66 19.01 41.10
CA VAL A 46 12.46 18.78 39.66
C VAL A 46 11.39 19.72 39.10
N ALA A 47 10.30 19.94 39.83
CA ALA A 47 9.23 20.83 39.39
C ALA A 47 9.66 22.30 39.31
N SER A 48 10.53 22.78 40.21
CA SER A 48 11.08 24.13 40.13
C SER A 48 12.05 24.30 38.96
N GLN A 49 12.98 23.35 38.76
CA GLN A 49 13.92 23.37 37.64
C GLN A 49 13.20 23.36 36.28
N LEU A 50 12.15 22.55 36.14
CA LEU A 50 11.33 22.55 34.92
C LEU A 50 10.70 23.93 34.66
N ARG A 51 10.22 24.62 35.70
CA ARG A 51 9.60 25.95 35.56
C ARG A 51 10.61 27.00 35.12
N ASP A 52 11.81 26.96 35.68
CA ASP A 52 12.88 27.92 35.34
C ASP A 52 13.40 27.68 33.92
N ALA A 53 13.60 26.43 33.51
CA ALA A 53 14.08 26.08 32.17
C ALA A 53 13.08 26.41 31.04
N PHE A 54 11.77 26.26 31.26
CA PHE A 54 10.79 26.66 30.26
C PHE A 54 10.72 28.17 30.07
N SER A 55 11.06 28.96 31.10
CA SER A 55 11.10 30.41 31.00
C SER A 55 12.15 30.92 30.00
N SER A 56 13.23 30.16 29.79
CA SER A 56 14.42 30.57 29.04
C SER A 56 14.58 29.94 27.66
N ASN A 57 13.84 28.86 27.32
CA ASN A 57 14.03 28.12 26.07
C ASN A 57 12.73 27.87 25.28
N GLU A 58 12.52 28.66 24.21
CA GLU A 58 11.33 28.60 23.35
C GLU A 58 11.14 27.24 22.65
N ARG A 59 12.24 26.58 22.23
CA ARG A 59 12.17 25.27 21.57
C ARG A 59 11.70 24.15 22.50
N LEU A 60 11.98 24.26 23.80
CA LEU A 60 11.46 23.32 24.80
C LEU A 60 9.97 23.54 25.05
N ARG A 61 9.52 24.80 25.05
CA ARG A 61 8.09 25.14 25.15
C ARG A 61 7.29 24.52 24.00
N GLU A 62 7.79 24.59 22.77
CA GLU A 62 7.14 23.96 21.61
C GLU A 62 6.94 22.45 21.81
N ARG A 63 7.97 21.74 22.29
CA ARG A 63 7.88 20.30 22.60
C ARG A 63 6.89 20.00 23.73
N VAL A 64 6.79 20.87 24.74
CA VAL A 64 5.79 20.76 25.81
C VAL A 64 4.39 20.87 25.23
N VAL A 65 4.14 21.89 24.41
CA VAL A 65 2.84 22.10 23.74
C VAL A 65 2.46 20.92 22.87
N GLU A 66 3.39 20.39 22.07
CA GLU A 66 3.15 19.18 21.27
C GLU A 66 2.76 17.96 22.13
N LEU A 67 3.29 17.88 23.35
CA LEU A 67 3.01 16.77 24.25
C LEU A 67 1.66 16.94 24.96
N VAL A 68 1.34 18.11 25.52
CA VAL A 68 0.17 18.27 26.43
C VAL A 68 -1.01 19.03 25.82
N TRP A 69 -0.81 19.81 24.76
CA TRP A 69 -1.86 20.65 24.18
C TRP A 69 -2.55 19.98 22.99
N THR A 70 -3.86 19.72 23.12
CA THR A 70 -4.65 19.01 22.10
C THR A 70 -5.77 19.84 21.46
N CYS A 71 -5.92 21.11 21.86
CA CYS A 71 -7.01 22.00 21.43
C CYS A 71 -6.61 22.90 20.24
N GLU A 72 -7.60 23.34 19.46
CA GLU A 72 -7.45 24.32 18.37
C GLU A 72 -7.16 25.74 18.83
N LYS A 73 -7.46 26.09 20.09
CA LYS A 73 -7.11 27.41 20.61
C LYS A 73 -5.59 27.58 20.61
N LYS A 74 -5.15 28.82 20.34
CA LYS A 74 -3.74 29.20 20.47
C LYS A 74 -3.24 28.75 21.85
N PRO A 75 -2.11 28.03 21.92
CA PRO A 75 -1.63 27.47 23.18
C PRO A 75 -1.36 28.57 24.19
N ASP A 76 -1.94 28.42 25.38
CA ASP A 76 -1.55 29.20 26.53
C ASP A 76 -0.30 28.54 27.12
N TRP A 77 0.85 29.17 26.89
CA TRP A 77 2.15 28.64 27.28
C TRP A 77 2.23 28.37 28.78
N GLY A 78 1.73 29.28 29.62
CA GLY A 78 1.76 29.11 31.08
C GLY A 78 0.92 27.92 31.51
N MET A 79 -0.26 27.76 30.89
CA MET A 79 -1.13 26.62 31.18
C MET A 79 -0.54 25.29 30.70
N ALA A 80 0.07 25.26 29.51
CA ALA A 80 0.73 24.07 28.97
C ALA A 80 1.93 23.64 29.84
N GLU A 81 2.75 24.60 30.28
CA GLU A 81 3.86 24.36 31.21
C GLU A 81 3.35 23.78 32.53
N ASP A 82 2.32 24.39 33.14
CA ASP A 82 1.73 23.91 34.40
C ASP A 82 1.15 22.49 34.26
N MET A 83 0.44 22.20 33.15
CA MET A 83 -0.07 20.86 32.85
C MET A 83 1.06 19.83 32.72
N PHE A 84 2.13 20.18 32.01
CA PHE A 84 3.29 19.29 31.86
C PHE A 84 3.95 19.02 33.20
N ILE A 85 4.28 20.06 33.98
CA ILE A 85 4.93 19.93 35.29
C ILE A 85 4.08 19.06 36.22
N LEU A 86 2.77 19.27 36.25
CA LEU A 86 1.84 18.50 37.08
C LEU A 86 1.86 17.00 36.72
N ARG A 87 1.71 16.69 35.44
CA ARG A 87 1.67 15.31 34.93
C ARG A 87 3.03 14.61 35.06
N ALA A 88 4.11 15.32 34.74
CA ALA A 88 5.48 14.87 34.92
C ALA A 88 5.76 14.53 36.39
N SER A 89 5.39 15.40 37.33
CA SER A 89 5.56 15.19 38.78
C SER A 89 4.76 13.98 39.28
N ARG A 90 3.52 13.81 38.81
CA ARG A 90 2.69 12.64 39.16
C ARG A 90 3.28 11.34 38.59
N LEU A 91 3.73 11.35 37.34
CA LEU A 91 4.40 10.20 36.71
C LEU A 91 5.67 9.85 37.49
N LEU A 92 6.47 10.84 37.84
CA LEU A 92 7.70 10.66 38.61
C LEU A 92 7.43 10.06 39.99
N SER A 93 6.40 10.55 40.69
CA SER A 93 5.95 9.97 41.96
C SER A 93 5.59 8.48 41.83
N ARG A 94 4.92 8.09 40.73
CA ARG A 94 4.58 6.69 40.45
C ARG A 94 5.82 5.85 40.16
N LEU A 95 6.73 6.33 39.33
CA LEU A 95 8.00 5.66 39.04
C LEU A 95 8.85 5.52 40.33
N HIS A 96 8.88 6.55 41.19
CA HIS A 96 9.58 6.53 42.48
C HIS A 96 9.06 5.42 43.40
N LYS A 97 7.74 5.23 43.49
CA LYS A 97 7.14 4.10 44.25
C LYS A 97 7.57 2.72 43.71
N ARG A 98 7.99 2.65 42.45
CA ARG A 98 8.50 1.44 41.79
C ARG A 98 10.02 1.48 41.57
N ARG A 99 10.74 2.39 42.23
CA ARG A 99 12.18 2.62 42.03
C ARG A 99 13.00 1.34 42.12
N LYS A 100 12.75 0.47 43.11
CA LYS A 100 13.47 -0.80 43.27
C LYS A 100 13.32 -1.72 42.05
N TYR A 101 12.11 -1.78 41.47
CA TYR A 101 11.83 -2.58 40.28
C TYR A 101 12.50 -1.98 39.03
N ILE A 102 12.33 -0.67 38.84
CA ILE A 102 12.91 0.05 37.69
C ILE A 102 14.43 -0.02 37.75
N GLN A 103 15.04 0.26 38.91
CA GLN A 103 16.48 0.12 39.13
C GLN A 103 16.96 -1.31 38.87
N LYS A 104 16.17 -2.35 39.23
CA LYS A 104 16.50 -3.73 38.89
C LYS A 104 16.51 -3.95 37.38
N GLN A 105 15.47 -3.49 36.65
CA GLN A 105 15.41 -3.64 35.18
C GLN A 105 16.55 -2.87 34.48
N LEU A 106 16.85 -1.65 34.93
CA LEU A 106 17.95 -0.82 34.41
C LEU A 106 19.33 -1.42 34.75
N ARG A 107 19.50 -1.99 35.95
CA ARG A 107 20.74 -2.68 36.34
C ARG A 107 20.95 -3.94 35.51
N ILE A 108 19.93 -4.77 35.32
CA ILE A 108 20.02 -5.95 34.43
C ILE A 108 20.57 -5.51 33.07
N TYR A 109 20.04 -4.42 32.51
CA TYR A 109 20.50 -3.85 31.25
C TYR A 109 21.96 -3.34 31.28
N ASN A 110 22.35 -2.62 32.33
CA ASN A 110 23.71 -2.08 32.46
C ASN A 110 24.77 -3.17 32.73
N THR A 111 24.39 -4.24 33.44
CA THR A 111 25.30 -5.38 33.70
C THR A 111 25.56 -6.17 32.41
N LEU A 112 24.58 -6.23 31.50
CA LEU A 112 24.73 -6.82 30.18
C LEU A 112 25.72 -6.05 29.29
N ILE A 113 25.80 -4.73 29.41
CA ILE A 113 26.72 -3.88 28.61
C ILE A 113 28.15 -3.88 29.17
N ARG A 114 28.32 -3.90 30.50
CA ARG A 114 29.65 -3.89 31.16
C ARG A 114 30.57 -5.06 30.77
N GLY A 115 30.04 -6.12 30.16
CA GLY A 115 30.84 -7.25 29.67
C GLY A 115 31.58 -7.03 28.35
N LYS A 116 31.43 -5.87 27.66
CA LYS A 116 31.94 -5.70 26.29
C LYS A 116 33.22 -4.90 26.09
N ASP A 117 33.50 -3.81 26.79
CA ASP A 117 34.71 -3.02 26.54
C ASP A 117 34.99 -2.05 27.68
N LYS A 118 36.13 -2.19 28.37
CA LYS A 118 36.60 -1.17 29.32
C LYS A 118 37.02 0.14 28.63
N ALA A 119 37.29 0.10 27.32
CA ALA A 119 37.88 1.23 26.57
C ALA A 119 36.84 2.20 25.97
N ILE A 120 35.64 1.73 25.58
CA ILE A 120 34.57 2.62 25.07
C ILE A 120 33.90 3.39 26.23
N LEU A 121 33.99 2.86 27.45
CA LEU A 121 33.47 3.48 28.67
C LEU A 121 34.32 4.67 29.18
N ALA A 122 35.49 4.93 28.60
CA ALA A 122 36.35 6.04 29.03
C ALA A 122 36.05 7.36 28.29
N ALA A 123 35.15 7.37 27.30
CA ALA A 123 34.92 8.53 26.44
C ALA A 123 33.48 9.11 26.46
N ASP A 124 32.46 8.36 26.92
CA ASP A 124 31.09 8.86 27.05
C ASP A 124 30.48 8.49 28.42
N ASP A 125 30.54 9.43 29.36
CA ASP A 125 29.85 9.41 30.66
C ASP A 125 28.33 9.51 30.46
N TYR A 126 27.62 8.39 30.32
CA TYR A 126 26.15 8.37 30.25
C TYR A 126 25.52 8.64 31.63
N THR A 127 25.39 9.91 32.01
CA THR A 127 24.70 10.38 33.23
C THR A 127 23.18 10.08 33.24
N PHE A 128 22.56 9.78 32.10
CA PHE A 128 21.12 9.51 31.98
C PHE A 128 20.78 8.26 31.16
N PRO A 129 19.82 7.40 31.59
CA PRO A 129 19.37 6.27 30.78
C PRO A 129 18.80 6.72 29.44
N ALA A 130 19.14 6.02 28.38
CA ALA A 130 18.65 6.28 27.03
C ALA A 130 17.15 5.95 26.90
N PRO A 131 16.39 6.57 25.98
CA PRO A 131 14.94 6.37 25.85
C PRO A 131 14.50 4.91 25.69
N HIS A 132 15.32 4.07 25.04
CA HIS A 132 15.03 2.64 24.89
C HIS A 132 15.10 1.87 26.23
N GLN A 133 15.96 2.28 27.16
CA GLN A 133 16.08 1.65 28.48
C GLN A 133 14.84 1.94 29.34
N TRP A 134 14.37 3.20 29.32
CA TRP A 134 13.11 3.59 29.96
C TRP A 134 11.92 2.86 29.37
N ARG A 135 11.89 2.73 28.03
CA ARG A 135 10.83 2.01 27.33
C ARG A 135 10.72 0.56 27.82
N GLU A 136 11.83 -0.17 27.89
CA GLU A 136 11.80 -1.56 28.37
C GLU A 136 11.42 -1.68 29.84
N ALA A 137 11.94 -0.80 30.71
CA ALA A 137 11.64 -0.83 32.14
C ALA A 137 10.15 -0.54 32.42
N ILE A 138 9.57 0.48 31.78
CA ILE A 138 8.16 0.85 31.94
C ILE A 138 7.24 -0.21 31.29
N ARG A 139 7.57 -0.69 30.09
CA ARG A 139 6.82 -1.75 29.39
C ARG A 139 6.70 -3.00 30.26
N SER A 140 7.84 -3.45 30.79
CA SER A 140 7.93 -4.61 31.68
C SER A 140 7.10 -4.44 32.96
N LEU A 141 7.14 -3.25 33.58
CA LEU A 141 6.32 -2.93 34.75
C LEU A 141 4.82 -3.03 34.42
N LEU A 142 4.38 -2.43 33.32
CA LEU A 142 2.97 -2.36 32.95
C LEU A 142 2.37 -3.71 32.53
N TYR A 143 3.16 -4.63 31.96
CA TYR A 143 2.72 -6.01 31.74
C TYR A 143 2.59 -6.79 33.06
N ASN A 144 3.61 -6.72 33.92
CA ASN A 144 3.68 -7.50 35.16
C ASN A 144 2.78 -6.98 36.29
N GLN A 145 2.42 -5.69 36.27
CA GLN A 145 1.56 -5.05 37.26
C GLN A 145 0.40 -4.34 36.55
N PRO A 146 -0.64 -5.06 36.10
CA PRO A 146 -1.75 -4.44 35.37
C PRO A 146 -2.44 -3.29 36.11
N LYS A 147 -2.47 -3.32 37.45
CA LYS A 147 -2.98 -2.22 38.29
C LYS A 147 -2.20 -0.91 38.11
N ASP A 148 -0.91 -0.98 37.78
CA ASP A 148 -0.11 0.22 37.51
C ASP A 148 -0.52 0.90 36.19
N ARG A 149 -1.17 0.21 35.24
CA ARG A 149 -1.72 0.82 34.01
C ARG A 149 -2.74 1.91 34.35
N VAL A 150 -3.64 1.63 35.30
CA VAL A 150 -4.61 2.60 35.84
C VAL A 150 -3.87 3.77 36.48
N GLY A 151 -2.87 3.48 37.32
CA GLY A 151 -2.06 4.50 37.98
C GLY A 151 -1.32 5.43 37.03
N PHE A 152 -0.81 4.91 35.92
CA PHE A 152 -0.14 5.67 34.87
C PHE A 152 -1.14 6.52 34.09
N THR A 153 -2.27 5.95 33.65
CA THR A 153 -3.35 6.69 32.99
C THR A 153 -3.79 7.92 33.81
N TYR A 154 -3.96 7.78 35.12
CA TYR A 154 -4.28 8.93 35.99
C TYR A 154 -3.11 9.91 36.21
N ALA A 155 -1.87 9.45 36.16
CA ALA A 155 -0.70 10.29 36.39
C ALA A 155 -0.45 11.25 35.21
N ILE A 156 -0.52 10.73 33.98
CA ILE A 156 -0.33 11.50 32.75
C ILE A 156 -1.63 12.01 32.13
N GLU A 157 -2.77 11.75 32.78
CA GLU A 157 -4.13 12.11 32.32
C GLU A 157 -4.45 11.64 30.90
N TYR A 158 -4.05 10.41 30.60
CA TYR A 158 -4.11 9.84 29.26
C TYR A 158 -4.74 8.45 29.24
N LEU A 159 -5.87 8.33 28.54
CA LEU A 159 -6.57 7.07 28.31
C LEU A 159 -6.16 6.48 26.94
N PRO A 160 -5.64 5.25 26.87
CA PRO A 160 -5.24 4.64 25.60
C PRO A 160 -6.38 4.49 24.61
N LEU A 161 -6.09 4.67 23.32
CA LEU A 161 -7.12 4.70 22.26
C LEU A 161 -7.97 3.42 22.21
N LEU A 162 -7.34 2.27 22.44
CA LEU A 162 -8.05 0.99 22.42
C LEU A 162 -9.09 0.86 23.54
N ILE A 163 -8.87 1.51 24.69
CA ILE A 163 -9.88 1.53 25.77
C ILE A 163 -11.09 2.37 25.33
N ILE A 164 -10.85 3.52 24.70
CA ILE A 164 -11.89 4.39 24.16
C ILE A 164 -12.74 3.64 23.12
N LEU A 165 -12.09 2.93 22.20
CA LEU A 165 -12.76 2.14 21.17
C LEU A 165 -13.53 0.96 21.75
N ALA A 166 -12.97 0.30 22.77
CA ALA A 166 -13.65 -0.77 23.49
C ALA A 166 -14.91 -0.30 24.23
N MET A 167 -14.93 0.95 24.73
CA MET A 167 -16.05 1.53 25.45
C MET A 167 -17.15 2.07 24.52
N GLY A 168 -16.78 2.79 23.45
CA GLY A 168 -17.72 3.57 22.64
C GLY A 168 -18.00 3.02 21.24
N GLY A 169 -17.13 2.15 20.71
CA GLY A 169 -17.07 1.86 19.28
C GLY A 169 -16.82 3.13 18.44
N GLY A 170 -16.73 3.01 17.11
CA GLY A 170 -16.82 4.15 16.18
C GLY A 170 -15.52 4.62 15.49
N ASP A 171 -15.71 5.27 14.35
CA ASP A 171 -14.65 5.86 13.52
C ASP A 171 -14.41 7.33 13.91
N TYR A 172 -13.46 7.56 14.81
CA TYR A 172 -13.06 8.90 15.26
C TYR A 172 -11.98 9.51 14.37
N THR A 173 -12.05 10.82 14.10
CA THR A 173 -10.94 11.55 13.46
C THR A 173 -9.72 11.60 14.38
N ALA A 174 -8.51 11.81 13.83
CA ALA A 174 -7.29 11.91 14.66
C ALA A 174 -7.41 12.99 15.75
N LYS A 175 -8.09 14.10 15.44
CA LYS A 175 -8.42 15.15 16.42
C LYS A 175 -9.34 14.63 17.53
N GLN A 176 -10.46 14.00 17.16
CA GLN A 176 -11.41 13.42 18.13
C GLN A 176 -10.75 12.36 19.01
N GLN A 177 -9.88 11.51 18.43
CA GLN A 177 -9.10 10.52 19.19
C GLN A 177 -8.25 11.19 20.26
N ARG A 178 -7.43 12.19 19.89
CA ARG A 178 -6.60 12.94 20.85
C ARG A 178 -7.41 13.61 21.95
N ILE A 179 -8.54 14.21 21.59
CA ILE A 179 -9.43 14.84 22.57
C ILE A 179 -9.95 13.78 23.54
N LEU A 180 -10.47 12.65 23.06
CA LEU A 180 -11.00 11.59 23.93
C LEU A 180 -9.92 10.95 24.81
N GLN A 181 -8.67 10.86 24.34
CA GLN A 181 -7.54 10.35 25.11
C GLN A 181 -7.22 11.22 26.33
N GLU A 182 -7.48 12.53 26.27
CA GLU A 182 -7.20 13.48 27.35
C GLU A 182 -8.48 13.90 28.11
N TRP A 183 -9.66 13.81 27.47
CA TRP A 183 -10.92 14.36 27.97
C TRP A 183 -11.42 13.72 29.26
N TRP A 184 -11.30 12.39 29.36
CA TRP A 184 -11.89 11.61 30.44
C TRP A 184 -11.38 12.00 31.83
N LEU A 185 -10.25 12.73 31.90
CA LEU A 185 -9.57 13.07 33.15
C LEU A 185 -9.49 14.57 33.46
N PHE A 186 -9.94 15.47 32.57
CA PHE A 186 -9.94 16.91 32.84
C PHE A 186 -10.82 17.28 34.05
N LYS A 187 -10.20 17.90 35.06
CA LYS A 187 -10.89 18.45 36.25
C LYS A 187 -10.86 19.99 36.23
N GLY A 188 -12.01 20.63 36.45
CA GLY A 188 -12.08 22.07 36.70
C GLY A 188 -11.55 22.95 35.55
N ARG A 189 -10.54 23.80 35.83
CA ARG A 189 -9.97 24.82 34.92
C ARG A 189 -9.48 24.25 33.59
N GLU A 190 -9.02 23.00 33.53
CA GLU A 190 -8.50 22.41 32.29
C GLU A 190 -9.57 22.21 31.20
N ARG A 191 -10.85 22.12 31.58
CA ARG A 191 -11.96 22.07 30.60
C ARG A 191 -12.18 23.38 29.85
N SER A 192 -11.65 24.52 30.34
CA SER A 192 -11.76 25.80 29.64
C SER A 192 -10.86 25.88 28.40
N VAL A 193 -9.86 24.99 28.32
CA VAL A 193 -8.98 24.87 27.15
C VAL A 193 -9.78 24.52 25.91
N LEU A 194 -10.73 23.58 26.03
CA LEU A 194 -11.53 23.10 24.91
C LEU A 194 -12.55 24.13 24.44
N THR A 195 -12.80 24.14 23.13
CA THR A 195 -13.89 24.92 22.52
C THR A 195 -15.25 24.39 22.95
N GLU A 196 -16.32 25.18 22.75
CA GLU A 196 -17.67 24.71 23.11
C GLU A 196 -18.09 23.50 22.26
N GLU A 197 -17.73 23.49 20.98
CA GLU A 197 -17.96 22.35 20.08
C GLU A 197 -17.23 21.08 20.55
N GLU A 198 -15.96 21.21 20.96
CA GLU A 198 -15.18 20.08 21.48
C GLU A 198 -15.78 19.56 22.79
N ARG A 199 -16.22 20.45 23.68
CA ARG A 199 -16.93 20.07 24.91
C ARG A 199 -18.25 19.37 24.62
N GLN A 200 -19.01 19.84 23.63
CA GLN A 200 -20.26 19.22 23.21
C GLN A 200 -20.01 17.81 22.66
N PHE A 201 -19.06 17.65 21.74
CA PHE A 201 -18.66 16.33 21.22
C PHE A 201 -18.33 15.34 22.34
N CYS A 202 -17.58 15.80 23.33
CA CYS A 202 -17.20 14.93 24.44
C CYS A 202 -18.34 14.63 25.43
N ARG A 203 -19.35 15.51 25.55
CA ARG A 203 -20.58 15.23 26.31
C ARG A 203 -21.49 14.24 25.58
N GLU A 204 -21.50 14.28 24.25
CA GLU A 204 -22.28 13.38 23.39
C GLU A 204 -21.63 12.00 23.27
N TRP A 205 -20.32 11.90 23.42
CA TRP A 205 -19.61 10.63 23.51
C TRP A 205 -20.10 9.82 24.72
N ARG A 206 -20.97 8.84 24.46
CA ARG A 206 -21.44 7.87 25.44
C ARG A 206 -20.83 6.50 25.16
N PRO A 207 -20.26 5.81 26.16
CA PRO A 207 -19.89 4.42 26.03
C PRO A 207 -21.09 3.59 25.54
N LYS A 208 -20.93 2.87 24.43
CA LYS A 208 -21.96 1.98 23.84
C LYS A 208 -21.67 0.48 24.11
N GLY A 209 -20.70 0.18 24.97
CA GLY A 209 -20.29 -1.18 25.34
C GLY A 209 -20.90 -1.69 26.66
N PRO A 210 -20.66 -2.97 27.02
CA PRO A 210 -21.22 -3.61 28.23
C PRO A 210 -20.71 -2.93 29.50
N SER A 211 -21.36 -3.24 30.62
CA SER A 211 -21.29 -2.71 32.01
C SER A 211 -19.91 -2.63 32.72
N VAL A 212 -18.80 -2.57 31.97
CA VAL A 212 -17.42 -2.69 32.44
C VAL A 212 -16.70 -1.34 32.31
N GLY A 213 -16.19 -0.81 33.44
CA GLY A 213 -15.49 0.47 33.48
C GLY A 213 -14.09 0.46 32.82
N PRO A 214 -13.54 1.64 32.46
CA PRO A 214 -12.21 1.75 31.84
C PRO A 214 -11.08 1.13 32.68
N GLU A 215 -11.21 1.17 34.00
CA GLU A 215 -10.22 0.58 34.92
C GLU A 215 -10.14 -0.93 34.80
N GLU A 216 -11.28 -1.62 34.62
CA GLU A 216 -11.31 -3.05 34.41
C GLU A 216 -10.72 -3.40 33.02
N LEU A 217 -11.03 -2.63 31.98
CA LEU A 217 -10.47 -2.84 30.64
C LEU A 217 -8.94 -2.60 30.58
N LEU A 218 -8.42 -1.69 31.41
CA LEU A 218 -6.97 -1.47 31.54
C LEU A 218 -6.27 -2.67 32.19
N VAL A 219 -6.93 -3.31 33.17
CA VAL A 219 -6.36 -4.40 33.97
C VAL A 219 -6.56 -5.77 33.31
N ASN A 220 -7.75 -6.02 32.74
CA ASN A 220 -8.18 -7.30 32.20
C ASN A 220 -8.12 -7.28 30.66
N GLU A 221 -7.04 -7.84 30.12
CA GLU A 221 -6.79 -7.88 28.68
C GLU A 221 -7.79 -8.77 27.92
N ASP A 222 -8.28 -9.87 28.53
CA ASP A 222 -9.30 -10.71 27.90
C ASP A 222 -10.65 -9.97 27.80
N ALA A 223 -11.01 -9.19 28.83
CA ALA A 223 -12.20 -8.33 28.78
C ALA A 223 -12.08 -7.25 27.70
N LEU A 224 -10.90 -6.63 27.59
CA LEU A 224 -10.59 -5.66 26.55
C LEU A 224 -10.71 -6.27 25.15
N LEU A 225 -10.06 -7.41 24.91
CA LEU A 225 -10.11 -8.12 23.63
C LEU A 225 -11.54 -8.51 23.26
N ARG A 226 -12.33 -9.04 24.21
CA ARG A 226 -13.75 -9.34 23.98
C ARG A 226 -14.55 -8.11 23.57
N SER A 227 -14.33 -6.98 24.26
CA SER A 227 -15.04 -5.74 23.91
C SER A 227 -14.65 -5.22 22.53
N LEU A 228 -13.35 -5.17 22.22
CA LEU A 228 -12.85 -4.73 20.91
C LEU A 228 -13.35 -5.61 19.76
N ARG A 229 -13.44 -6.93 19.97
CA ARG A 229 -14.02 -7.86 18.97
C ARG A 229 -15.50 -7.61 18.78
N SER A 230 -16.26 -7.39 19.85
CA SER A 230 -17.70 -7.08 19.77
C SER A 230 -17.98 -5.78 19.03
N GLN A 231 -17.08 -4.79 19.16
CA GLN A 231 -17.13 -3.51 18.46
C GLN A 231 -16.54 -3.55 17.06
N GLU A 232 -16.07 -4.72 16.60
CA GLU A 232 -15.40 -4.89 15.31
C GLU A 232 -14.30 -3.84 15.06
N VAL A 233 -13.41 -3.67 16.04
CA VAL A 233 -12.25 -2.77 15.93
C VAL A 233 -11.06 -3.50 15.30
N PRO A 234 -10.29 -2.90 14.37
CA PRO A 234 -9.05 -3.49 13.88
C PRO A 234 -8.04 -3.61 15.02
N LEU A 235 -7.29 -4.72 15.08
CA LEU A 235 -6.35 -4.99 16.17
C LEU A 235 -4.88 -4.77 15.73
N PRO A 236 -4.00 -4.29 16.60
CA PRO A 236 -2.55 -4.28 16.39
C PRO A 236 -1.94 -5.66 16.65
N PHE A 237 -0.77 -5.95 16.08
CA PHE A 237 -0.09 -7.24 16.22
C PHE A 237 0.13 -7.64 17.68
N GLU A 238 0.51 -6.70 18.55
CA GLU A 238 0.91 -7.03 19.91
C GLU A 238 -0.22 -7.57 20.78
N MET A 239 -1.47 -7.20 20.46
CA MET A 239 -2.63 -7.75 21.17
C MET A 239 -3.01 -9.15 20.67
N ILE A 240 -2.80 -9.44 19.38
CA ILE A 240 -3.11 -10.76 18.84
C ILE A 240 -2.00 -11.78 19.11
N PHE A 241 -0.75 -11.32 19.29
CA PHE A 241 0.40 -12.19 19.50
C PHE A 241 0.26 -13.03 20.78
N GLY A 242 -0.37 -12.49 21.83
CA GLY A 242 -0.68 -13.25 23.05
C GLY A 242 -1.61 -14.45 22.79
N ASP A 243 -2.62 -14.29 21.95
CA ASP A 243 -3.51 -15.40 21.56
C ASP A 243 -2.78 -16.44 20.70
N GLU A 244 -1.89 -16.00 19.79
CA GLU A 244 -1.06 -16.91 18.99
C GLU A 244 -0.15 -17.76 19.89
N LEU A 245 0.48 -17.18 20.92
CA LEU A 245 1.34 -17.92 21.85
C LEU A 245 0.56 -18.93 22.71
N LYS A 246 -0.65 -18.56 23.16
CA LYS A 246 -1.56 -19.50 23.85
C LYS A 246 -1.92 -20.69 22.96
N GLU A 247 -2.11 -20.46 21.66
CA GLU A 247 -2.39 -21.52 20.69
C GLU A 247 -1.18 -22.43 20.46
N ILE A 248 0.03 -21.88 20.44
CA ILE A 248 1.26 -22.67 20.34
C ILE A 248 1.48 -23.52 21.57
N GLU A 249 1.23 -22.98 22.76
CA GLU A 249 1.30 -23.74 24.01
C GLU A 249 0.36 -24.95 23.96
N ARG A 250 -0.89 -24.77 23.53
CA ARG A 250 -1.84 -25.87 23.31
C ARG A 250 -1.32 -26.90 22.31
N SER A 251 -0.80 -26.45 21.18
CA SER A 251 -0.26 -27.31 20.13
C SER A 251 0.95 -28.13 20.63
N ARG A 252 1.84 -27.53 21.44
CA ARG A 252 2.95 -28.24 22.12
C ARG A 252 2.45 -29.28 23.12
N HIS A 253 1.38 -28.99 23.87
CA HIS A 253 0.75 -29.96 24.75
C HIS A 253 0.22 -31.17 23.98
N ALA A 254 -0.46 -30.93 22.84
CA ALA A 254 -0.94 -31.99 21.96
C ALA A 254 0.21 -32.85 21.38
N ARG A 255 1.41 -32.27 21.21
CA ARG A 255 2.61 -32.98 20.76
C ARG A 255 3.42 -33.65 21.87
N HIS A 256 2.96 -33.64 23.13
CA HIS A 256 3.72 -34.10 24.30
C HIS A 256 5.09 -33.41 24.49
N GLN A 257 5.24 -32.17 24.01
CA GLN A 257 6.50 -31.39 24.05
C GLN A 257 6.55 -30.35 25.16
N ALA A 258 5.47 -30.21 25.95
CA ALA A 258 5.36 -29.14 26.93
C ALA A 258 6.21 -29.40 28.19
N ARG A 259 7.12 -28.46 28.49
CA ARG A 259 7.47 -28.13 29.88
C ARG A 259 6.37 -27.21 30.41
N CYS A 260 5.97 -27.36 31.68
CA CYS A 260 5.08 -26.39 32.33
C CYS A 260 5.84 -25.06 32.46
N LEU A 261 5.63 -24.15 31.50
CA LEU A 261 6.24 -22.82 31.52
C LEU A 261 5.37 -21.90 32.36
N VAL A 262 6.00 -21.05 33.18
CA VAL A 262 5.29 -19.99 33.88
C VAL A 262 4.85 -18.97 32.83
N TYR A 263 3.54 -18.78 32.68
CA TYR A 263 2.97 -17.76 31.82
C TYR A 263 3.53 -16.38 32.18
N ASP A 264 4.12 -15.68 31.21
CA ASP A 264 4.54 -14.28 31.33
C ASP A 264 3.47 -13.40 30.65
N ALA A 265 3.04 -12.35 31.36
CA ALA A 265 2.02 -11.43 30.85
C ALA A 265 2.54 -10.58 29.68
N ASP A 266 3.86 -10.43 29.51
CA ASP A 266 4.47 -9.77 28.35
C ASP A 266 4.65 -10.79 27.20
N PRO A 267 3.91 -10.65 26.08
CA PRO A 267 4.00 -11.60 24.97
C PRO A 267 5.41 -11.75 24.38
N LEU A 268 6.23 -10.69 24.38
CA LEU A 268 7.59 -10.76 23.85
C LEU A 268 8.50 -11.58 24.77
N ARG A 269 8.38 -11.42 26.09
CA ARG A 269 9.12 -12.23 27.06
C ARG A 269 8.61 -13.66 27.11
N PHE A 270 7.31 -13.86 26.97
CA PHE A 270 6.73 -15.19 26.89
C PHE A 270 7.27 -15.95 25.67
N ALA A 271 7.31 -15.31 24.50
CA ALA A 271 7.93 -15.84 23.30
C ALA A 271 9.42 -16.20 23.51
N GLU A 272 10.18 -15.34 24.20
CA GLU A 272 11.58 -15.60 24.55
C GLU A 272 11.72 -16.84 25.46
N ASN A 273 10.90 -16.95 26.51
CA ASN A 273 10.90 -18.09 27.43
C ASN A 273 10.49 -19.40 26.74
N MET A 274 9.61 -19.31 25.74
CA MET A 274 9.16 -20.47 24.96
C MET A 274 10.25 -21.04 24.04
N ASN A 275 11.33 -20.30 23.75
CA ASN A 275 12.36 -20.70 22.78
C ASN A 275 11.74 -21.16 21.46
N LEU A 276 10.90 -20.31 20.87
CA LEU A 276 10.11 -20.64 19.68
C LEU A 276 10.98 -21.13 18.52
N ARG A 277 10.58 -22.25 17.91
CA ARG A 277 11.24 -22.85 16.74
C ARG A 277 10.35 -22.68 15.52
N ALA A 278 10.91 -22.29 14.39
CA ALA A 278 10.14 -22.00 13.19
C ALA A 278 10.77 -22.59 11.93
N LEU A 279 9.91 -22.95 10.99
CA LEU A 279 10.26 -23.38 9.65
C LEU A 279 9.81 -22.30 8.65
N ALA A 280 10.73 -21.86 7.79
CA ALA A 280 10.46 -20.93 6.70
C ALA A 280 10.62 -21.66 5.36
N LEU A 281 9.59 -21.61 4.51
CA LEU A 281 9.60 -22.23 3.18
C LEU A 281 9.44 -21.12 2.13
N SER A 282 10.51 -20.89 1.36
CA SER A 282 10.59 -19.75 0.43
C SER A 282 9.71 -19.91 -0.82
N GLY A 283 9.52 -18.82 -1.56
CA GLY A 283 8.81 -18.83 -2.84
C GLY A 283 9.63 -19.37 -4.01
N GLY A 284 9.00 -19.44 -5.19
CA GLY A 284 9.62 -20.03 -6.40
C GLY A 284 8.74 -21.04 -7.15
N GLY A 285 7.42 -20.99 -6.97
CA GLY A 285 6.47 -21.87 -7.67
C GLY A 285 6.64 -23.35 -7.33
N VAL A 286 6.31 -24.23 -8.28
CA VAL A 286 6.40 -25.70 -8.08
C VAL A 286 7.81 -26.15 -7.75
N ARG A 287 8.85 -25.50 -8.31
CA ARG A 287 10.25 -25.77 -7.97
C ARG A 287 10.49 -25.72 -6.46
N SER A 288 10.15 -24.60 -5.84
CA SER A 288 10.34 -24.41 -4.41
C SER A 288 9.44 -25.35 -3.60
N ALA A 289 8.22 -25.61 -4.04
CA ALA A 289 7.32 -26.57 -3.39
C ALA A 289 7.93 -27.98 -3.31
N THR A 290 8.49 -28.45 -4.42
CA THR A 290 9.08 -29.78 -4.55
C THR A 290 10.42 -29.90 -3.81
N PHE A 291 11.26 -28.86 -3.88
CA PHE A 291 12.49 -28.78 -3.09
C PHE A 291 12.20 -28.82 -1.59
N ASN A 292 11.25 -28.01 -1.13
CA ASN A 292 10.85 -27.95 0.27
C ASN A 292 10.14 -29.24 0.74
N LEU A 293 9.45 -29.97 -0.13
CA LEU A 293 8.98 -31.33 0.18
C LEU A 293 10.16 -32.24 0.57
N GLY A 294 11.28 -32.16 -0.16
CA GLY A 294 12.51 -32.87 0.20
C GLY A 294 13.03 -32.50 1.59
N ILE A 295 13.09 -31.19 1.89
CA ILE A 295 13.49 -30.69 3.22
C ILE A 295 12.56 -31.23 4.31
N LEU A 296 11.24 -31.19 4.09
CA LEU A 296 10.25 -31.74 5.03
C LEU A 296 10.47 -33.24 5.28
N GLN A 297 10.80 -34.02 4.25
CA GLN A 297 11.13 -35.44 4.42
C GLN A 297 12.43 -35.65 5.21
N GLY A 298 13.45 -34.82 4.99
CA GLY A 298 14.69 -34.87 5.76
C GLY A 298 14.48 -34.53 7.24
N LEU A 299 13.70 -33.48 7.52
CA LEU A 299 13.33 -33.09 8.88
C LEU A 299 12.43 -34.14 9.56
N ALA A 300 11.53 -34.78 8.81
CA ALA A 300 10.71 -35.89 9.32
C ALA A 300 11.56 -37.12 9.64
N LYS A 301 12.51 -37.47 8.77
CA LYS A 301 13.48 -38.56 9.00
C LYS A 301 14.33 -38.32 10.25
N ALA A 302 14.72 -37.08 10.50
CA ALA A 302 15.45 -36.67 11.70
C ALA A 302 14.57 -36.52 12.97
N GLY A 303 13.24 -36.67 12.85
CA GLY A 303 12.29 -36.45 13.96
C GLY A 303 12.12 -34.98 14.38
N LEU A 304 12.73 -34.04 13.65
CA LEU A 304 12.74 -32.61 13.98
C LEU A 304 11.45 -31.89 13.62
N LEU A 305 10.69 -32.39 12.63
CA LEU A 305 9.50 -31.70 12.12
C LEU A 305 8.43 -31.44 13.19
N SER A 306 8.32 -32.32 14.19
CA SER A 306 7.38 -32.15 15.30
C SER A 306 7.76 -30.97 16.21
N THR A 307 9.02 -30.54 16.22
CA THR A 307 9.54 -29.54 17.19
C THR A 307 9.26 -28.10 16.80
N PHE A 308 8.79 -27.86 15.57
CA PHE A 308 8.50 -26.52 15.08
C PHE A 308 7.14 -26.01 15.58
N ASP A 309 7.14 -24.77 16.05
CA ASP A 309 5.95 -24.06 16.53
C ASP A 309 5.27 -23.27 15.42
N TYR A 310 6.06 -22.70 14.50
CA TYR A 310 5.58 -21.91 13.38
C TYR A 310 6.04 -22.51 12.05
N MET A 311 5.20 -22.36 11.03
CA MET A 311 5.56 -22.61 9.64
C MET A 311 5.17 -21.39 8.80
N SER A 312 6.17 -20.61 8.40
CA SER A 312 6.01 -19.43 7.56
C SER A 312 6.30 -19.77 6.11
N THR A 313 5.39 -19.36 5.22
CA THR A 313 5.36 -19.84 3.84
C THR A 313 5.10 -18.70 2.87
N VAL A 314 5.69 -18.81 1.68
CA VAL A 314 5.55 -17.85 0.58
C VAL A 314 5.41 -18.63 -0.72
N SER A 315 4.45 -18.25 -1.59
CA SER A 315 4.34 -18.76 -2.95
C SER A 315 4.42 -20.30 -3.04
N GLY A 316 5.45 -20.86 -3.67
CA GLY A 316 5.71 -22.31 -3.73
C GLY A 316 5.82 -22.99 -2.36
N GLY A 317 6.48 -22.36 -1.39
CA GLY A 317 6.48 -22.79 0.01
C GLY A 317 5.08 -22.79 0.62
N GLY A 318 4.22 -21.87 0.17
CA GLY A 318 2.79 -21.83 0.49
C GLY A 318 2.02 -23.05 -0.01
N TYR A 319 2.39 -23.58 -1.19
CA TYR A 319 1.75 -24.79 -1.74
C TYR A 319 2.01 -25.99 -0.86
N ILE A 320 3.28 -26.25 -0.53
CA ILE A 320 3.69 -27.42 0.22
C ILE A 320 3.38 -27.30 1.71
N GLY A 321 3.48 -26.09 2.29
CA GLY A 321 3.10 -25.85 3.67
C GLY A 321 1.60 -25.98 3.89
N SER A 322 0.77 -25.50 2.95
CA SER A 322 -0.69 -25.70 3.00
C SER A 322 -1.05 -27.17 2.83
N TRP A 323 -0.34 -27.90 1.97
CA TRP A 323 -0.48 -29.36 1.84
C TRP A 323 -0.17 -30.07 3.16
N LEU A 324 0.96 -29.77 3.81
CA LEU A 324 1.34 -30.37 5.09
C LEU A 324 0.30 -30.06 6.18
N GLY A 325 -0.12 -28.79 6.29
CA GLY A 325 -1.13 -28.37 7.26
C GLY A 325 -2.47 -29.07 7.04
N ALA A 326 -2.93 -29.17 5.78
CA ALA A 326 -4.15 -29.89 5.44
C ALA A 326 -4.05 -31.40 5.72
N TRP A 327 -2.88 -32.00 5.52
CA TRP A 327 -2.66 -33.41 5.84
C TRP A 327 -2.74 -33.65 7.36
N ILE A 328 -2.03 -32.86 8.16
CA ILE A 328 -2.06 -32.95 9.62
C ILE A 328 -3.49 -32.77 10.14
N GLN A 329 -4.23 -31.77 9.62
CA GLN A 329 -5.61 -31.52 10.04
C GLN A 329 -6.56 -32.69 9.74
N ARG A 330 -6.36 -33.39 8.61
CA ARG A 330 -7.24 -34.49 8.20
C ARG A 330 -6.91 -35.81 8.91
N ASP A 331 -5.65 -36.05 9.22
CA ASP A 331 -5.24 -37.23 9.99
C ASP A 331 -5.38 -37.03 11.51
N GLY A 332 -5.41 -35.77 11.97
CA GLY A 332 -5.61 -35.36 13.37
C GLY A 332 -4.39 -35.57 14.27
N ASP A 333 -3.25 -35.98 13.70
CA ASP A 333 -2.03 -36.29 14.44
C ASP A 333 -0.79 -36.06 13.56
N VAL A 334 0.08 -35.16 14.00
CA VAL A 334 1.32 -34.81 13.31
C VAL A 334 2.31 -35.96 13.25
N PHE A 335 2.36 -36.84 14.26
CA PHE A 335 3.32 -37.94 14.30
C PHE A 335 3.03 -38.99 13.23
N LYS A 336 1.74 -39.27 12.96
CA LYS A 336 1.33 -40.13 11.85
C LYS A 336 1.80 -39.58 10.50
N VAL A 337 1.69 -38.26 10.30
CA VAL A 337 2.14 -37.62 9.06
C VAL A 337 3.67 -37.65 8.95
N ILE A 338 4.39 -37.43 10.05
CA ILE A 338 5.87 -37.53 10.10
C ILE A 338 6.33 -38.93 9.72
N ASP A 339 5.68 -39.97 10.26
CA ASP A 339 6.04 -41.36 9.95
C ASP A 339 5.84 -41.69 8.47
N ARG A 340 4.76 -41.18 7.86
CA ARG A 340 4.48 -41.35 6.43
C ARG A 340 5.35 -40.51 5.51
N LEU A 341 5.86 -39.37 5.99
CA LEU A 341 6.84 -38.54 5.29
C LEU A 341 8.23 -39.17 5.29
N ASN A 342 8.56 -39.95 6.33
CA ASN A 342 9.85 -40.57 6.51
C ASN A 342 10.05 -41.71 5.48
N PRO A 343 11.00 -41.55 4.53
CA PRO A 343 11.24 -42.56 3.50
C PRO A 343 11.70 -43.91 4.06
N ASP A 344 12.32 -43.93 5.24
CA ASP A 344 12.83 -45.16 5.85
C ASP A 344 11.71 -46.00 6.47
N LYS A 345 10.62 -45.36 6.91
CA LYS A 345 9.44 -45.99 7.52
C LYS A 345 8.39 -46.38 6.48
N SER A 346 8.11 -45.49 5.52
CA SER A 346 7.13 -45.72 4.46
C SER A 346 7.81 -45.95 3.12
N ARG A 347 8.35 -47.17 2.95
CA ARG A 347 9.17 -47.56 1.79
C ARG A 347 8.37 -47.96 0.56
N ASP A 348 7.12 -48.39 0.72
CA ASP A 348 6.29 -48.85 -0.39
C ASP A 348 5.76 -47.64 -1.20
N PRO A 349 6.23 -47.40 -2.43
CA PRO A 349 5.78 -46.29 -3.26
C PRO A 349 4.31 -46.41 -3.69
N GLN A 350 3.71 -47.61 -3.62
CA GLN A 350 2.32 -47.86 -3.98
C GLN A 350 1.37 -47.85 -2.78
N GLY A 351 1.92 -47.84 -1.56
CA GLY A 351 1.16 -47.83 -0.33
C GLY A 351 0.23 -46.63 -0.22
N GLU A 352 -0.95 -46.84 0.37
CA GLU A 352 -1.91 -45.75 0.64
C GLU A 352 -1.34 -44.69 1.59
N GLU A 353 -0.34 -45.04 2.40
CA GLU A 353 0.35 -44.13 3.31
C GLU A 353 1.16 -43.03 2.61
N VAL A 354 1.83 -43.35 1.49
CA VAL A 354 2.60 -42.36 0.69
C VAL A 354 1.77 -41.76 -0.45
N ARG A 355 0.49 -42.12 -0.55
CA ARG A 355 -0.40 -41.64 -1.62
C ARG A 355 -0.42 -40.11 -1.75
N PRO A 356 -0.39 -39.29 -0.68
CA PRO A 356 -0.31 -37.84 -0.84
C PRO A 356 0.94 -37.36 -1.58
N ILE A 357 2.09 -38.02 -1.38
CA ILE A 357 3.34 -37.73 -2.10
C ILE A 357 3.24 -38.21 -3.54
N ARG A 358 2.77 -39.44 -3.76
CA ARG A 358 2.53 -40.00 -5.12
C ARG A 358 1.57 -39.11 -5.91
N TRP A 359 0.54 -38.56 -5.26
CA TRP A 359 -0.41 -37.65 -5.88
C TRP A 359 0.25 -36.35 -6.35
N LEU A 360 1.11 -35.75 -5.52
CA LEU A 360 1.88 -34.57 -5.91
C LEU A 360 2.78 -34.86 -7.12
N ARG A 361 3.42 -36.03 -7.17
CA ARG A 361 4.20 -36.47 -8.33
C ARG A 361 3.35 -36.58 -9.59
N MET A 362 2.17 -37.22 -9.51
CA MET A 362 1.23 -37.33 -10.64
C MET A 362 0.64 -35.99 -11.09
N HIS A 363 0.65 -34.98 -10.22
CA HIS A 363 0.15 -33.63 -10.49
C HIS A 363 1.28 -32.58 -10.45
N SER A 364 2.52 -32.99 -10.71
CA SER A 364 3.69 -32.08 -10.80
C SER A 364 3.43 -30.98 -11.83
N ASN A 365 2.74 -31.35 -12.91
CA ASN A 365 2.10 -30.43 -13.84
C ASN A 365 0.64 -30.15 -13.44
N TYR A 366 0.44 -29.27 -12.46
CA TYR A 366 -0.87 -29.02 -11.88
C TYR A 366 -1.80 -28.17 -12.76
N LEU A 367 -1.25 -27.30 -13.62
CA LEU A 367 -2.02 -26.42 -14.51
C LEU A 367 -2.67 -27.20 -15.64
N THR A 368 -1.91 -28.08 -16.30
CA THR A 368 -2.37 -28.96 -17.39
C THR A 368 -1.76 -30.35 -17.22
N PRO A 369 -2.36 -31.23 -16.38
CA PRO A 369 -1.84 -32.58 -16.15
C PRO A 369 -1.62 -33.37 -17.44
N ASN A 370 -2.49 -33.18 -18.42
CA ASN A 370 -2.29 -33.66 -19.78
C ASN A 370 -1.71 -32.52 -20.65
N THR A 371 -0.41 -32.56 -20.94
CA THR A 371 0.33 -31.51 -21.66
C THR A 371 0.07 -31.45 -23.17
N GLY A 372 -0.62 -32.44 -23.73
CA GLY A 372 -0.94 -32.46 -25.16
C GLY A 372 -1.65 -31.17 -25.59
N ILE A 373 -1.27 -30.60 -26.73
CA ILE A 373 -1.89 -29.38 -27.26
C ILE A 373 -3.39 -29.58 -27.58
N MET A 374 -3.77 -30.84 -27.86
CA MET A 374 -5.15 -31.28 -28.08
C MET A 374 -5.82 -31.81 -26.80
N SER A 375 -5.20 -31.67 -25.63
CA SER A 375 -5.81 -32.10 -24.38
C SER A 375 -6.92 -31.13 -23.97
N VAL A 376 -7.97 -31.67 -23.33
CA VAL A 376 -9.08 -30.87 -22.79
C VAL A 376 -8.58 -29.84 -21.77
N ASP A 377 -7.55 -30.15 -20.99
CA ASP A 377 -6.99 -29.23 -19.99
C ASP A 377 -6.29 -28.03 -20.62
N SER A 378 -5.47 -28.24 -21.67
CA SER A 378 -4.79 -27.18 -22.41
C SER A 378 -5.80 -26.24 -23.08
N TRP A 379 -6.82 -26.79 -23.74
CA TRP A 379 -7.91 -26.01 -24.33
C TRP A 379 -8.74 -25.28 -23.28
N THR A 380 -9.01 -25.91 -22.13
CA THR A 380 -9.73 -25.26 -21.02
C THR A 380 -8.96 -24.05 -20.49
N MET A 381 -7.63 -24.17 -20.31
CA MET A 381 -6.78 -23.06 -19.88
C MET A 381 -6.80 -21.93 -20.92
N GLY A 382 -6.54 -22.25 -22.20
CA GLY A 382 -6.52 -21.28 -23.29
C GLY A 382 -7.86 -20.56 -23.49
N LEU A 383 -8.97 -21.31 -23.52
CA LEU A 383 -10.31 -20.75 -23.68
C LEU A 383 -10.78 -19.97 -22.45
N THR A 384 -10.41 -20.38 -21.24
CA THR A 384 -10.72 -19.60 -20.02
C THR A 384 -10.00 -18.26 -20.04
N TRP A 385 -8.70 -18.27 -20.37
CA TRP A 385 -7.93 -17.03 -20.54
C TRP A 385 -8.52 -16.17 -21.66
N PHE A 386 -8.76 -16.73 -22.84
CA PHE A 386 -9.30 -16.01 -23.99
C PHE A 386 -10.67 -15.39 -23.67
N ARG A 387 -11.61 -16.16 -23.11
CA ARG A 387 -12.93 -15.68 -22.68
C ARG A 387 -12.81 -14.53 -21.70
N ASN A 388 -12.01 -14.70 -20.64
CA ASN A 388 -11.86 -13.69 -19.60
C ASN A 388 -11.19 -12.41 -20.13
N THR A 389 -10.17 -12.56 -20.98
CA THR A 389 -9.50 -11.45 -21.65
C THR A 389 -10.46 -10.72 -22.56
N LEU A 390 -11.27 -11.41 -23.38
CA LEU A 390 -12.28 -10.76 -24.22
C LEU A 390 -13.29 -9.96 -23.41
N ILE A 391 -13.77 -10.49 -22.29
CA ILE A 391 -14.68 -9.76 -21.40
C ILE A 391 -14.02 -8.49 -20.87
N ASN A 392 -12.78 -8.58 -20.40
CA ASN A 392 -12.03 -7.43 -19.91
C ASN A 392 -11.80 -6.37 -21.02
N GLN A 393 -11.41 -6.82 -22.21
CA GLN A 393 -11.19 -5.96 -23.37
C GLN A 393 -12.47 -5.27 -23.83
N LEU A 394 -13.60 -5.99 -23.83
CA LEU A 394 -14.91 -5.42 -24.17
C LEU A 394 -15.32 -4.32 -23.17
N ILE A 395 -15.06 -4.53 -21.88
CA ILE A 395 -15.37 -3.53 -20.85
C ILE A 395 -14.50 -2.29 -21.02
N ILE A 396 -13.20 -2.47 -21.26
CA ILE A 396 -12.27 -1.36 -21.54
C ILE A 396 -12.70 -0.61 -22.80
N LEU A 397 -13.07 -1.33 -23.87
CA LEU A 397 -13.57 -0.75 -25.11
C LEU A 397 -14.83 0.10 -24.88
N LEU A 398 -15.81 -0.43 -24.15
CA LEU A 398 -17.05 0.29 -23.84
C LEU A 398 -16.81 1.53 -22.98
N LEU A 399 -15.85 1.47 -22.06
CA LEU A 399 -15.42 2.64 -21.29
C LEU A 399 -14.82 3.71 -22.22
N PHE A 400 -13.93 3.33 -23.15
CA PHE A 400 -13.40 4.26 -24.15
C PHE A 400 -14.53 4.83 -25.03
N CYS A 401 -15.44 4.00 -25.55
CA CYS A 401 -16.59 4.47 -26.32
C CYS A 401 -17.46 5.46 -25.52
N SER A 402 -17.64 5.24 -24.21
CA SER A 402 -18.39 6.15 -23.33
C SER A 402 -17.71 7.51 -23.20
N VAL A 403 -16.38 7.52 -22.99
CA VAL A 403 -15.60 8.76 -22.87
C VAL A 403 -15.53 9.51 -24.20
N LEU A 404 -15.32 8.80 -25.31
CA LEU A 404 -15.22 9.38 -26.65
C LEU A 404 -16.58 9.91 -27.15
N SER A 405 -17.67 9.16 -26.93
CA SER A 405 -19.03 9.65 -27.24
C SER A 405 -19.41 10.87 -26.42
N LEU A 406 -19.00 10.93 -25.14
CA LEU A 406 -19.15 12.15 -24.32
C LEU A 406 -18.35 13.32 -24.91
N GLY A 407 -17.12 13.08 -25.38
CA GLY A 407 -16.33 14.10 -26.08
C GLY A 407 -17.02 14.64 -27.34
N GLY A 408 -17.57 13.74 -28.17
CA GLY A 408 -18.39 14.11 -29.33
C GLY A 408 -19.65 14.90 -28.95
N LEU A 409 -20.37 14.48 -27.90
CA LEU A 409 -21.52 15.20 -27.37
C LEU A 409 -21.15 16.62 -26.92
N LEU A 410 -20.03 16.77 -26.19
CA LEU A 410 -19.51 18.08 -25.77
C LEU A 410 -19.16 18.95 -26.98
N MET A 411 -18.60 18.38 -28.05
CA MET A 411 -18.33 19.10 -29.29
C MET A 411 -19.61 19.54 -30.00
N TYR A 412 -20.63 18.69 -30.11
CA TYR A 412 -21.90 19.08 -30.73
C TYR A 412 -22.61 20.18 -29.95
N MET A 413 -22.60 20.11 -28.62
CA MET A 413 -23.09 21.23 -27.79
C MET A 413 -22.26 22.51 -27.97
N TRP A 414 -20.96 22.37 -28.23
CA TRP A 414 -20.06 23.50 -28.49
C TRP A 414 -20.33 24.15 -29.85
N LEU A 415 -20.64 23.33 -30.88
CA LEU A 415 -21.06 23.81 -32.20
C LEU A 415 -22.46 24.42 -32.17
N ASP A 416 -23.38 23.92 -31.36
CA ASP A 416 -24.69 24.56 -31.22
C ASP A 416 -24.58 25.99 -30.64
N LEU A 417 -23.54 26.29 -29.84
CA LEU A 417 -23.25 27.67 -29.39
C LEU A 417 -23.00 28.64 -30.57
N GLU A 418 -22.48 28.16 -31.71
CA GLU A 418 -22.30 28.96 -32.92
C GLU A 418 -23.64 29.28 -33.60
N ARG A 419 -24.60 28.35 -33.61
CA ARG A 419 -25.91 28.49 -34.27
C ARG A 419 -26.91 29.35 -33.49
N THR A 420 -26.48 29.92 -32.37
CA THR A 420 -27.33 30.57 -31.37
C THR A 420 -27.48 32.08 -31.64
N SER A 421 -28.69 32.64 -31.46
CA SER A 421 -28.99 34.06 -31.72
C SER A 421 -28.23 35.07 -30.83
N SER A 422 -28.13 36.33 -31.28
CA SER A 422 -27.42 37.43 -30.58
C SER A 422 -27.92 37.70 -29.14
N THR A 423 -29.17 37.39 -28.83
CA THR A 423 -29.76 37.57 -27.49
C THR A 423 -29.25 36.53 -26.49
N GLN A 424 -28.94 35.31 -26.94
CA GLN A 424 -28.41 34.21 -26.13
C GLN A 424 -26.87 34.26 -26.00
N LEU A 425 -26.17 35.01 -26.84
CA LEU A 425 -24.74 35.36 -26.68
C LEU A 425 -24.45 36.05 -25.34
N SER A 426 -25.41 36.84 -24.83
CA SER A 426 -25.32 37.46 -23.51
C SER A 426 -25.28 36.41 -22.38
N ILE A 427 -25.96 35.27 -22.54
CA ILE A 427 -26.03 34.19 -21.55
C ILE A 427 -24.67 33.50 -21.42
N VAL A 428 -23.97 33.24 -22.53
CA VAL A 428 -22.62 32.64 -22.51
C VAL A 428 -21.62 33.57 -21.82
N PHE A 429 -21.72 34.88 -22.08
CA PHE A 429 -20.92 35.89 -21.39
C PHE A 429 -21.22 35.93 -19.88
N TRP A 430 -22.49 35.94 -19.48
CA TRP A 430 -22.87 35.94 -18.07
C TRP A 430 -22.45 34.65 -17.36
N CYS A 431 -22.64 33.49 -17.99
CA CYS A 431 -22.21 32.19 -17.46
C CYS A 431 -20.70 32.12 -17.29
N SER A 432 -19.91 32.47 -18.31
CA SER A 432 -18.44 32.50 -18.21
C SER A 432 -17.97 33.51 -17.16
N SER A 433 -18.64 34.66 -17.05
CA SER A 433 -18.33 35.67 -16.03
C SER A 433 -18.61 35.19 -14.61
N VAL A 434 -19.76 34.52 -14.39
CA VAL A 434 -20.11 33.92 -13.09
C VAL A 434 -19.11 32.83 -12.71
N MET A 435 -18.72 31.95 -13.66
CA MET A 435 -17.76 30.87 -13.39
C MET A 435 -16.37 31.41 -13.09
N LEU A 436 -15.90 32.44 -13.82
CA LEU A 436 -14.61 33.07 -13.59
C LEU A 436 -14.57 33.81 -12.24
N ILE A 437 -15.64 34.51 -11.87
CA ILE A 437 -15.78 35.18 -10.56
C ILE A 437 -15.80 34.15 -9.43
N LEU A 438 -16.59 33.08 -9.57
CA LEU A 438 -16.64 32.00 -8.58
C LEU A 438 -15.28 31.32 -8.42
N GLY A 439 -14.61 31.02 -9.52
CA GLY A 439 -13.26 30.45 -9.52
C GLY A 439 -12.23 31.38 -8.89
N SER A 440 -12.32 32.68 -9.18
CA SER A 440 -11.49 33.71 -8.56
C SER A 440 -11.70 33.81 -7.05
N ALA A 441 -12.95 33.71 -6.60
CA ALA A 441 -13.28 33.72 -5.18
C ALA A 441 -12.73 32.49 -4.45
N LEU A 442 -12.94 31.29 -5.03
CA LEU A 442 -12.39 30.03 -4.53
C LEU A 442 -10.86 30.03 -4.51
N ALA A 443 -10.19 30.59 -5.52
CA ALA A 443 -8.74 30.71 -5.56
C ALA A 443 -8.23 31.68 -4.48
N GLY A 444 -8.91 32.82 -4.29
CA GLY A 444 -8.64 33.76 -3.20
C GLY A 444 -8.72 33.10 -1.82
N TRP A 445 -9.81 32.37 -1.53
CA TRP A 445 -9.95 31.62 -0.27
C TRP A 445 -8.94 30.48 -0.12
N GLY A 446 -8.59 29.80 -1.22
CA GLY A 446 -7.55 28.78 -1.23
C GLY A 446 -6.19 29.31 -0.80
N MET A 447 -5.82 30.50 -1.27
CA MET A 447 -4.57 31.16 -0.87
C MET A 447 -4.58 31.68 0.57
N HIS A 448 -5.75 32.02 1.11
CA HIS A 448 -5.90 32.40 2.51
C HIS A 448 -5.55 31.26 3.49
N ALA A 449 -5.48 30.00 3.03
CA ALA A 449 -5.18 28.83 3.85
C ALA A 449 -3.81 28.84 4.55
N TYR A 450 -2.87 29.65 4.08
CA TYR A 450 -1.51 29.72 4.61
C TYR A 450 -1.36 30.71 5.78
N ASN A 451 -2.27 31.68 5.92
CA ASN A 451 -2.22 32.68 7.00
C ASN A 451 -2.93 32.18 8.26
N ARG A 452 -2.35 31.18 8.94
CA ARG A 452 -2.94 30.55 10.16
C ARG A 452 -2.91 31.44 11.41
N SER A 453 -2.12 32.52 11.42
CA SER A 453 -1.86 33.31 12.63
C SER A 453 -2.76 34.53 12.81
N ILE A 454 -3.41 35.05 11.76
CA ILE A 454 -4.12 36.34 11.81
C ILE A 454 -5.29 36.36 10.79
N GLY A 455 -6.46 35.81 11.12
CA GLY A 455 -7.63 35.94 10.25
C GLY A 455 -8.85 35.08 10.65
N PRO A 456 -10.04 35.37 10.10
CA PRO A 456 -11.23 34.53 10.29
C PRO A 456 -10.99 33.11 9.76
N PRO A 457 -11.72 32.09 10.27
CA PRO A 457 -11.51 30.70 9.90
C PRO A 457 -11.69 30.50 8.39
N ASN A 458 -10.67 29.93 7.73
CA ASN A 458 -10.76 29.57 6.33
C ASN A 458 -11.93 28.57 6.12
N PRO A 459 -12.87 28.81 5.18
CA PRO A 459 -13.95 27.87 4.87
C PRO A 459 -13.45 26.50 4.36
N PHE A 460 -12.20 26.43 3.87
CA PHE A 460 -11.57 25.20 3.38
C PHE A 460 -10.41 24.77 4.30
N PRO A 461 -10.63 23.85 5.26
CA PRO A 461 -9.54 23.22 6.00
C PRO A 461 -8.59 22.48 5.05
N SER A 462 -7.33 22.27 5.47
CA SER A 462 -6.28 21.63 4.64
C SER A 462 -6.68 20.28 4.06
N GLU A 463 -7.54 19.51 4.75
CA GLU A 463 -8.09 18.24 4.28
C GLU A 463 -8.95 18.36 3.02
N LYS A 464 -9.56 19.53 2.78
CA LYS A 464 -10.44 19.80 1.63
C LYS A 464 -9.73 20.50 0.47
N MET A 465 -8.42 20.77 0.56
CA MET A 465 -7.69 21.41 -0.55
C MET A 465 -7.74 20.66 -1.88
N PRO A 466 -7.70 19.31 -1.93
CA PRO A 466 -7.87 18.59 -3.20
C PRO A 466 -9.26 18.79 -3.82
N LEU A 467 -10.30 18.97 -2.99
CA LEU A 467 -11.65 19.26 -3.48
C LEU A 467 -11.70 20.67 -4.10
N LEU A 468 -11.06 21.64 -3.44
CA LEU A 468 -10.96 23.01 -3.94
C LEU A 468 -10.20 23.07 -5.28
N SER A 469 -9.05 22.40 -5.39
CA SER A 469 -8.27 22.38 -6.64
C SER A 469 -9.02 21.72 -7.78
N ASN A 470 -9.77 20.64 -7.51
CA ASN A 470 -10.65 20.00 -8.50
C ASN A 470 -11.80 20.92 -8.93
N ALA A 471 -12.43 21.62 -7.99
CA ALA A 471 -13.49 22.58 -8.30
C ALA A 471 -12.98 23.75 -9.16
N LEU A 472 -11.81 24.31 -8.82
CA LEU A 472 -11.14 25.34 -9.62
C LEU A 472 -10.84 24.85 -11.04
N MET A 473 -10.38 23.61 -11.19
CA MET A 473 -10.10 23.02 -12.48
C MET A 473 -11.36 22.87 -13.33
N ILE A 474 -12.46 22.37 -12.74
CA ILE A 474 -13.75 22.23 -13.43
C ILE A 474 -14.24 23.60 -13.90
N LEU A 475 -14.20 24.62 -13.04
CA LEU A 475 -14.61 25.99 -13.39
C LEU A 475 -13.74 26.57 -14.50
N ALA A 476 -12.42 26.37 -14.45
CA ALA A 476 -11.49 26.83 -15.48
C ALA A 476 -11.77 26.16 -16.84
N VAL A 477 -11.96 24.83 -16.86
CA VAL A 477 -12.26 24.08 -18.08
C VAL A 477 -13.61 24.48 -18.68
N VAL A 478 -14.66 24.62 -17.85
CA VAL A 478 -15.98 25.07 -18.31
C VAL A 478 -15.92 26.50 -18.86
N THR A 479 -15.18 27.39 -18.18
CA THR A 479 -14.97 28.77 -18.66
C THR A 479 -14.24 28.78 -20.01
N ALA A 480 -13.19 27.97 -20.16
CA ALA A 480 -12.45 27.83 -21.40
C ALA A 480 -13.27 27.18 -22.54
N TYR A 481 -14.16 26.24 -22.21
CA TYR A 481 -15.12 25.65 -23.15
C TYR A 481 -16.10 26.70 -23.70
N LEU A 482 -16.69 27.51 -22.82
CA LEU A 482 -17.65 28.55 -23.23
C LEU A 482 -16.97 29.66 -24.04
N ILE A 483 -15.81 30.15 -23.59
CA ILE A 483 -15.07 31.20 -24.29
C ILE A 483 -14.59 30.70 -25.65
N SER A 484 -14.05 29.47 -25.75
CA SER A 484 -13.57 28.95 -27.03
C SER A 484 -14.68 28.79 -28.07
N GLY A 485 -15.87 28.34 -27.66
CA GLY A 485 -17.03 28.23 -28.55
C GLY A 485 -17.53 29.59 -29.02
N TRP A 486 -17.50 30.56 -28.10
CA TRP A 486 -17.89 31.93 -28.42
C TRP A 486 -16.93 32.62 -29.41
N LEU A 487 -15.62 32.42 -29.25
CA LEU A 487 -14.59 32.95 -30.16
C LEU A 487 -14.66 32.31 -31.56
N TYR A 488 -15.03 31.02 -31.64
CA TYR A 488 -15.17 30.31 -32.91
C TYR A 488 -16.43 30.73 -33.68
N GLY A 489 -17.57 30.83 -33.00
CA GLY A 489 -18.87 31.07 -33.65
C GLY A 489 -19.10 32.50 -34.16
N LYS A 490 -18.35 33.50 -33.68
CA LYS A 490 -18.54 34.91 -34.07
C LYS A 490 -17.64 35.29 -35.25
N GLU A 491 -18.24 35.52 -36.41
CA GLU A 491 -17.55 36.07 -37.59
C GLU A 491 -17.47 37.59 -37.52
N CYS A 492 -16.27 38.15 -37.71
CA CYS A 492 -16.09 39.59 -37.92
C CYS A 492 -15.88 39.85 -39.41
N ASN A 493 -16.90 40.37 -40.10
CA ASN A 493 -16.81 40.75 -41.50
C ASN A 493 -15.63 41.71 -41.75
N THR A 494 -14.85 41.42 -42.78
CA THR A 494 -13.53 42.02 -43.08
C THR A 494 -13.61 43.37 -43.79
N GLU A 495 -14.35 44.34 -43.26
CA GLU A 495 -14.32 45.73 -43.75
C GLU A 495 -13.97 46.72 -42.63
N GLY A 496 -12.98 47.59 -42.88
CA GLY A 496 -12.23 48.39 -41.89
C GLY A 496 -13.05 49.23 -40.90
N CYS A 497 -12.43 49.53 -39.75
CA CYS A 497 -13.02 50.15 -38.53
C CYS A 497 -14.16 49.38 -37.84
N SER A 498 -14.92 48.53 -38.53
CA SER A 498 -15.94 47.65 -37.90
C SER A 498 -15.32 46.40 -37.23
N VAL A 499 -14.14 45.97 -37.67
CA VAL A 499 -13.43 44.80 -37.11
C VAL A 499 -12.86 45.08 -35.71
N PHE A 500 -12.26 46.25 -35.49
CA PHE A 500 -11.69 46.59 -34.18
C PHE A 500 -12.79 46.81 -33.14
N THR A 501 -13.83 47.56 -33.49
CA THR A 501 -14.99 47.81 -32.63
C THR A 501 -15.73 46.51 -32.31
N GLY A 502 -15.99 45.66 -33.30
CA GLY A 502 -16.62 44.35 -33.11
C GLY A 502 -15.79 43.35 -32.28
N ARG A 503 -14.45 43.39 -32.38
CA ARG A 503 -13.55 42.59 -31.51
C ARG A 503 -13.57 43.10 -30.08
N MET A 504 -13.50 44.41 -29.89
CA MET A 504 -13.52 45.02 -28.55
C MET A 504 -14.85 44.80 -27.84
N GLU A 505 -15.98 44.79 -28.55
CA GLU A 505 -17.28 44.43 -27.97
C GLU A 505 -17.32 43.03 -27.33
N VAL A 506 -16.44 42.12 -27.74
CA VAL A 506 -16.43 40.74 -27.27
C VAL A 506 -15.30 40.48 -26.28
N LEU A 507 -14.11 40.96 -26.59
CA LEU A 507 -12.92 40.71 -25.79
C LEU A 507 -12.85 41.62 -24.55
N LEU A 508 -13.34 42.86 -24.64
CA LEU A 508 -13.29 43.81 -23.52
C LEU A 508 -14.11 43.34 -22.31
N PRO A 509 -15.36 42.84 -22.47
CA PRO A 509 -16.11 42.31 -21.33
C PRO A 509 -15.39 41.14 -20.63
N ILE A 510 -14.77 40.21 -21.38
CA ILE A 510 -13.99 39.10 -20.80
C ILE A 510 -12.79 39.63 -20.03
N ALA A 511 -12.06 40.60 -20.58
CA ALA A 511 -10.92 41.22 -19.92
C ALA A 511 -11.32 42.00 -18.66
N LEU A 512 -12.47 42.69 -18.67
CA LEU A 512 -13.02 43.37 -17.50
C LEU A 512 -13.42 42.37 -16.40
N THR A 513 -14.05 41.25 -16.76
CA THR A 513 -14.33 40.16 -15.81
C THR A 513 -13.03 39.55 -15.28
N GLY A 514 -12.01 39.36 -16.11
CA GLY A 514 -10.68 38.91 -15.71
C GLY A 514 -10.01 39.87 -14.73
N PHE A 515 -10.09 41.18 -14.99
CA PHE A 515 -9.63 42.23 -14.08
C PHE A 515 -10.34 42.17 -12.72
N ALA A 516 -11.67 42.08 -12.73
CA ALA A 516 -12.46 41.92 -11.51
C ALA A 516 -12.10 40.64 -10.75
N GLY A 517 -11.90 39.52 -11.46
CA GLY A 517 -11.45 38.25 -10.90
C GLY A 517 -10.09 38.37 -10.21
N LEU A 518 -9.11 39.00 -10.86
CA LEU A 518 -7.80 39.26 -10.26
C LEU A 518 -7.90 40.14 -9.00
N LEU A 519 -8.77 41.15 -8.99
CA LEU A 519 -9.01 41.96 -7.79
C LEU A 519 -9.62 41.11 -6.65
N ILE A 520 -10.62 40.28 -6.95
CA ILE A 520 -11.24 39.37 -5.98
C ILE A 520 -10.19 38.42 -5.38
N VAL A 521 -9.33 37.85 -6.22
CA VAL A 521 -8.21 36.99 -5.82
C VAL A 521 -7.27 37.73 -4.86
N ALA A 522 -6.95 39.01 -5.12
CA ALA A 522 -6.10 39.80 -4.24
C ALA A 522 -6.77 40.18 -2.91
N ILE A 523 -8.06 40.54 -2.94
CA ILE A 523 -8.82 40.93 -1.76
C ILE A 523 -9.02 39.72 -0.83
N LEU A 524 -9.60 38.64 -1.36
CA LEU A 524 -9.88 37.43 -0.57
C LEU A 524 -8.61 36.67 -0.21
N GLY A 525 -7.59 36.72 -1.08
CA GLY A 525 -6.27 36.17 -0.81
C GLY A 525 -5.43 37.03 0.14
N ARG A 526 -5.90 38.21 0.56
CA ARG A 526 -5.15 39.18 1.39
C ARG A 526 -3.74 39.45 0.88
N TYR A 527 -3.65 39.96 -0.36
CA TYR A 527 -2.38 40.35 -0.97
C TYR A 527 -1.79 41.62 -0.35
N ASP A 528 -2.59 42.36 0.41
CA ASP A 528 -2.14 43.47 1.24
C ASP A 528 -1.15 43.05 2.32
N ASP A 529 -1.25 41.82 2.83
CA ASP A 529 -0.29 41.24 3.79
C ASP A 529 1.07 40.89 3.14
N CYS A 530 1.18 40.94 1.81
CA CYS A 530 2.42 40.62 1.10
C CYS A 530 3.42 41.78 1.08
N PHE A 531 3.00 42.97 1.47
CA PHE A 531 3.86 44.14 1.59
C PHE A 531 4.36 44.23 3.05
N PRO A 532 5.67 44.43 3.29
CA PRO A 532 6.23 44.50 4.64
C PRO A 532 5.59 45.63 5.46
N ASP A 533 5.47 45.42 6.79
CA ASP A 533 4.75 46.27 7.76
C ASP A 533 4.64 47.75 7.36
N TYR A 534 3.43 48.17 6.99
CA TYR A 534 3.10 49.54 6.64
C TYR A 534 3.42 50.45 7.83
N LYS A 535 4.38 51.38 7.67
CA LYS A 535 4.70 52.38 8.69
C LYS A 535 3.78 53.59 8.59
N THR A 536 3.13 53.81 7.43
CA THR A 536 2.25 54.96 7.18
C THR A 536 1.00 54.61 6.36
N SER A 537 -0.09 55.38 6.52
CA SER A 537 -1.33 55.23 5.75
C SER A 537 -1.15 55.46 4.23
N TYR A 538 -0.10 56.18 3.85
CA TYR A 538 0.26 56.46 2.46
C TYR A 538 0.81 55.22 1.76
N GLU A 539 1.68 54.45 2.42
CA GLU A 539 2.25 53.19 1.89
C GLU A 539 1.17 52.14 1.63
N ARG A 540 0.15 52.07 2.50
CA ARG A 540 -1.00 51.18 2.33
C ARG A 540 -1.84 51.55 1.10
N THR A 541 -2.03 52.84 0.87
CA THR A 541 -2.76 53.35 -0.31
C THR A 541 -1.98 53.04 -1.60
N LEU A 542 -0.66 53.25 -1.60
CA LEU A 542 0.21 52.90 -2.71
C LEU A 542 0.19 51.40 -3.04
N ALA A 543 0.15 50.52 -2.03
CA ALA A 543 0.05 49.08 -2.23
C ALA A 543 -1.27 48.68 -2.91
N TYR A 544 -2.41 49.23 -2.49
CA TYR A 544 -3.70 48.98 -3.17
C TYR A 544 -3.71 49.54 -4.59
N VAL A 545 -3.15 50.72 -4.84
CA VAL A 545 -2.99 51.28 -6.20
C VAL A 545 -2.14 50.36 -7.07
N PHE A 546 -1.03 49.84 -6.53
CA PHE A 546 -0.16 48.90 -7.23
C PHE A 546 -0.85 47.54 -7.49
N LEU A 547 -1.67 47.05 -6.57
CA LEU A 547 -2.49 45.85 -6.77
C LEU A 547 -3.54 46.06 -7.88
N ILE A 548 -4.18 47.22 -7.92
CA ILE A 548 -5.12 47.57 -8.99
C ILE A 548 -4.39 47.68 -10.33
N PHE A 549 -3.27 48.40 -10.37
CA PHE A 549 -2.48 48.61 -11.57
C PHE A 549 -1.92 47.29 -12.14
N SER A 550 -1.32 46.45 -11.30
CA SER A 550 -0.83 45.13 -11.71
C SER A 550 -1.95 44.22 -12.22
N SER A 551 -3.16 44.30 -11.63
CA SER A 551 -4.33 43.56 -12.10
C SER A 551 -4.81 44.04 -13.46
N ALA A 552 -4.84 45.37 -13.67
CA ALA A 552 -5.23 45.98 -14.94
C ALA A 552 -4.24 45.61 -16.06
N LEU A 553 -2.93 45.76 -15.81
CA LEU A 553 -1.90 45.42 -16.77
C LEU A 553 -1.90 43.93 -17.13
N SER A 554 -2.11 43.06 -16.14
CA SER A 554 -2.23 41.61 -16.38
C SER A 554 -3.47 41.27 -17.20
N ALA A 555 -4.61 41.90 -16.92
CA ALA A 555 -5.83 41.72 -17.71
C ALA A 555 -5.66 42.22 -19.16
N SER A 556 -4.88 43.29 -19.38
CA SER A 556 -4.50 43.75 -20.72
C SER A 556 -3.64 42.72 -21.47
N VAL A 557 -2.72 42.03 -20.79
CA VAL A 557 -1.96 40.90 -21.38
C VAL A 557 -2.93 39.78 -21.79
N GLY A 558 -3.87 39.42 -20.91
CA GLY A 558 -4.91 38.43 -21.23
C GLY A 558 -5.78 38.82 -22.42
N LEU A 559 -6.16 40.09 -22.55
CA LEU A 559 -6.91 40.63 -23.69
C LEU A 559 -6.16 40.42 -25.02
N VAL A 560 -4.87 40.76 -25.06
CA VAL A 560 -4.01 40.61 -26.24
C VAL A 560 -3.88 39.12 -26.63
N LEU A 561 -3.66 38.25 -25.63
CA LEU A 561 -3.56 36.81 -25.86
C LEU A 561 -4.89 36.21 -26.36
N LEU A 562 -6.04 36.65 -25.83
CA LEU A 562 -7.35 36.22 -26.34
C LEU A 562 -7.60 36.70 -27.78
N ALA A 563 -7.17 37.91 -28.14
CA ALA A 563 -7.25 38.40 -29.51
C ALA A 563 -6.42 37.52 -30.46
N PHE A 564 -5.24 37.09 -30.02
CA PHE A 564 -4.42 36.15 -30.79
C PHE A 564 -5.08 34.76 -30.93
N VAL A 565 -5.71 34.24 -29.87
CA VAL A 565 -6.46 32.97 -29.93
C VAL A 565 -7.66 33.08 -30.88
N TRP A 566 -8.36 34.22 -30.88
CA TRP A 566 -9.42 34.50 -31.86
C TRP A 566 -8.89 34.42 -33.28
N ASP A 567 -7.82 35.15 -33.59
CA ASP A 567 -7.22 35.17 -34.93
C ASP A 567 -6.83 33.76 -35.40
N LEU A 568 -6.28 32.96 -34.51
CA LEU A 568 -5.95 31.56 -34.78
C LEU A 568 -7.20 30.71 -35.06
N MET A 569 -8.29 30.89 -34.30
CA MET A 569 -9.55 30.16 -34.53
C MET A 569 -10.19 30.51 -35.87
N GLN A 570 -10.17 31.79 -36.26
CA GLN A 570 -10.69 32.23 -37.56
C GLN A 570 -9.83 31.72 -38.71
N LEU A 571 -8.50 31.68 -38.53
CA LEU A 571 -7.59 31.07 -39.50
C LEU A 571 -7.92 29.58 -39.71
N VAL A 572 -8.15 28.84 -38.63
CA VAL A 572 -8.53 27.42 -38.68
C VAL A 572 -9.91 27.23 -39.34
N LYS A 573 -10.86 28.12 -39.06
CA LYS A 573 -12.20 28.11 -39.68
C LYS A 573 -12.13 28.31 -41.20
N GLY A 574 -11.18 29.13 -41.68
CA GLY A 574 -10.96 29.41 -43.10
C GLY A 574 -10.16 28.36 -43.88
N TRP A 575 -9.72 27.25 -43.26
CA TRP A 575 -8.99 26.19 -43.98
C TRP A 575 -9.92 25.39 -44.91
N GLU A 576 -9.54 25.25 -46.19
CA GLU A 576 -10.29 24.56 -47.25
C GLU A 576 -10.41 23.02 -47.09
N PHE A 577 -10.03 22.46 -45.95
CA PHE A 577 -10.12 21.00 -45.70
C PHE A 577 -11.56 20.49 -45.42
N GLY A 578 -12.57 21.36 -45.32
CA GLY A 578 -13.96 20.97 -45.05
C GLY A 578 -14.24 20.64 -43.57
N GLU A 579 -14.87 19.48 -43.29
CA GLU A 579 -15.20 18.96 -41.95
C GLU A 579 -14.07 18.96 -40.87
N PRO A 580 -12.75 18.86 -41.18
CA PRO A 580 -11.67 18.84 -40.19
C PRO A 580 -11.46 20.11 -39.36
N SER A 581 -11.98 21.26 -39.78
CA SER A 581 -11.64 22.57 -39.19
C SER A 581 -12.24 22.77 -37.79
N TYR A 582 -13.50 22.39 -37.58
CA TYR A 582 -14.14 22.50 -36.26
C TYR A 582 -13.60 21.49 -35.25
N TYR A 583 -13.24 20.27 -35.70
CA TYR A 583 -12.58 19.28 -34.84
C TYR A 583 -11.24 19.78 -34.29
N LEU A 584 -10.45 20.42 -35.15
CA LEU A 584 -9.18 21.03 -34.75
C LEU A 584 -9.42 22.20 -33.80
N ALA A 585 -10.35 23.10 -34.14
CA ALA A 585 -10.68 24.27 -33.33
C ALA A 585 -11.14 23.88 -31.91
N PHE A 586 -11.99 22.85 -31.76
CA PHE A 586 -12.41 22.33 -30.47
C PHE A 586 -11.25 21.68 -29.69
N THR A 587 -10.40 20.93 -30.38
CA THR A 587 -9.26 20.23 -29.76
C THR A 587 -8.26 21.21 -29.16
N VAL A 588 -7.90 22.29 -29.87
CA VAL A 588 -6.89 23.26 -29.41
C VAL A 588 -7.47 24.44 -28.65
N GLY A 589 -8.73 24.81 -28.91
CA GLY A 589 -9.34 26.04 -28.40
C GLY A 589 -9.42 26.11 -26.88
N ILE A 590 -9.79 25.00 -26.23
CA ILE A 590 -9.91 24.94 -24.77
C ILE A 590 -8.53 25.03 -24.09
N PRO A 591 -7.52 24.22 -24.46
CA PRO A 591 -6.15 24.37 -23.99
C PRO A 591 -5.58 25.78 -24.18
N LEU A 592 -5.84 26.43 -25.32
CA LEU A 592 -5.35 27.79 -25.58
C LEU A 592 -5.96 28.80 -24.61
N VAL A 593 -7.28 28.77 -24.38
CA VAL A 593 -7.92 29.68 -23.42
C VAL A 593 -7.44 29.41 -21.99
N LEU A 594 -7.24 28.15 -21.60
CA LEU A 594 -6.62 27.81 -20.31
C LEU A 594 -5.20 28.37 -20.18
N GLU A 595 -4.43 28.36 -21.27
CA GLU A 595 -3.09 28.95 -21.30
C GLU A 595 -3.14 30.47 -21.17
N VAL A 596 -4.13 31.15 -21.77
CA VAL A 596 -4.32 32.59 -21.56
C VAL A 596 -4.59 32.90 -20.09
N ILE A 597 -5.42 32.10 -19.41
CA ILE A 597 -5.68 32.26 -17.96
C ILE A 597 -4.37 32.06 -17.18
N SER A 598 -3.60 31.02 -17.51
CA SER A 598 -2.30 30.71 -16.88
C SER A 598 -1.30 31.86 -17.04
N LEU A 599 -1.06 32.32 -18.27
CA LEU A 599 -0.13 33.41 -18.57
C LEU A 599 -0.56 34.74 -17.97
N THR A 600 -1.86 35.01 -17.86
CA THR A 600 -2.39 36.19 -17.17
C THR A 600 -2.00 36.21 -15.70
N VAL A 601 -2.08 35.05 -15.03
CA VAL A 601 -1.65 34.91 -13.63
C VAL A 601 -0.12 35.02 -13.52
N VAL A 602 0.63 34.40 -14.44
CA VAL A 602 2.11 34.50 -14.47
C VAL A 602 2.57 35.94 -14.68
N ALA A 603 1.95 36.69 -15.60
CA ALA A 603 2.23 38.10 -15.81
C ALA A 603 2.02 38.90 -14.52
N ARG A 604 0.95 38.62 -13.79
CA ARG A 604 0.70 39.26 -12.49
C ARG A 604 1.75 38.90 -11.44
N MET A 605 2.16 37.64 -11.35
CA MET A 605 3.23 37.21 -10.45
C MET A 605 4.57 37.91 -10.78
N ALA A 606 4.89 38.04 -12.06
CA ALA A 606 6.07 38.75 -12.53
C ALA A 606 6.04 40.24 -12.16
N LEU A 607 4.89 40.90 -12.33
CA LEU A 607 4.69 42.32 -11.97
C LEU A 607 4.82 42.56 -10.45
N LEU A 608 4.32 41.64 -9.63
CA LEU A 608 4.48 41.73 -8.17
C LEU A 608 5.93 41.46 -7.72
N GLY A 609 6.69 40.69 -8.50
CA GLY A 609 8.12 40.46 -8.26
C GLY A 609 8.40 40.01 -6.83
N ARG A 610 9.38 40.63 -6.18
CA ARG A 610 9.80 40.32 -4.79
C ARG A 610 8.71 40.49 -3.74
N LEU A 611 7.65 41.25 -4.04
CA LEU A 611 6.54 41.49 -3.12
C LEU A 611 5.60 40.28 -3.05
N PHE A 612 5.68 39.33 -3.98
CA PHE A 612 4.84 38.13 -3.95
C PHE A 612 5.53 37.01 -3.15
N PRO A 613 4.96 36.53 -2.02
CA PRO A 613 5.60 35.52 -1.16
C PRO A 613 5.81 34.17 -1.84
N ASP A 614 6.89 33.47 -1.47
CA ASP A 614 7.26 32.17 -2.06
C ASP A 614 6.19 31.08 -1.86
N GLU A 615 5.50 31.09 -0.72
CA GLU A 615 4.40 30.15 -0.44
C GLU A 615 3.24 30.28 -1.44
N ARG A 616 2.91 31.52 -1.84
CA ARG A 616 1.83 31.80 -2.79
C ARG A 616 2.27 31.53 -4.22
N ARG A 617 3.56 31.76 -4.54
CA ARG A 617 4.16 31.33 -5.83
C ARG A 617 4.08 29.83 -5.99
N GLU A 618 4.44 29.06 -4.96
CA GLU A 618 4.35 27.60 -4.97
C GLU A 618 2.90 27.13 -5.19
N TRP A 619 1.91 27.78 -4.55
CA TRP A 619 0.50 27.45 -4.76
C TRP A 619 0.06 27.64 -6.22
N TRP A 620 0.38 28.79 -6.82
CA TRP A 620 0.09 29.05 -8.24
C TRP A 620 0.89 28.15 -9.17
N GLY A 621 2.14 27.82 -8.84
CA GLY A 621 2.95 26.87 -9.57
C GLY A 621 2.32 25.48 -9.63
N ARG A 622 1.78 25.00 -8.50
CA ARG A 622 1.02 23.73 -8.45
C ARG A 622 -0.28 23.79 -9.24
N MET A 623 -1.03 24.88 -9.13
CA MET A 623 -2.24 25.07 -9.94
C MET A 623 -1.93 25.13 -11.44
N GLY A 624 -0.87 25.82 -11.84
CA GLY A 624 -0.37 25.86 -13.21
C GLY A 624 -0.02 24.47 -13.74
N ALA A 625 0.69 23.66 -12.94
CA ALA A 625 0.98 22.27 -13.30
C ALA A 625 -0.29 21.42 -13.47
N LEU A 626 -1.33 21.63 -12.64
CA LEU A 626 -2.61 20.96 -12.80
C LEU A 626 -3.33 21.37 -14.09
N VAL A 627 -3.31 22.66 -14.44
CA VAL A 627 -3.91 23.18 -15.69
C VAL A 627 -3.23 22.55 -16.90
N HIS A 628 -1.90 22.58 -16.96
CA HIS A 628 -1.13 21.98 -18.06
C HIS A 628 -1.38 20.46 -18.18
N ARG A 629 -1.51 19.76 -17.05
CA ARG A 629 -1.85 18.33 -17.06
C ARG A 629 -3.22 18.08 -17.68
N VAL A 630 -4.21 18.92 -17.40
CA VAL A 630 -5.55 18.82 -17.98
C VAL A 630 -5.55 19.22 -19.45
N SER A 631 -4.86 20.31 -19.83
CA SER A 631 -4.68 20.71 -21.22
C SER A 631 -4.03 19.61 -22.07
N PHE A 632 -2.98 18.97 -21.56
CA PHE A 632 -2.33 17.85 -22.23
C PHE A 632 -3.26 16.64 -22.36
N ALA A 633 -3.99 16.29 -21.28
CA ALA A 633 -4.96 15.20 -21.32
C ALA A 633 -6.10 15.47 -22.31
N TRP A 634 -6.58 16.72 -22.39
CA TRP A 634 -7.58 17.15 -23.35
C TRP A 634 -7.08 17.00 -24.78
N LEU A 635 -5.91 17.55 -25.11
CA LEU A 635 -5.31 17.44 -26.44
C LEU A 635 -5.16 15.97 -26.87
N LEU A 636 -4.76 15.10 -25.94
CA LEU A 636 -4.61 13.67 -26.21
C LEU A 636 -5.96 13.00 -26.46
N VAL A 637 -6.96 13.23 -25.60
CA VAL A 637 -8.27 12.56 -25.71
C VAL A 637 -9.12 13.14 -26.85
N ALA A 638 -9.26 14.47 -26.91
CA ALA A 638 -10.02 15.14 -27.98
C ALA A 638 -9.33 14.95 -29.34
N GLY A 639 -8.00 15.03 -29.39
CA GLY A 639 -7.24 14.74 -30.61
C GLY A 639 -7.41 13.29 -31.07
N ALA A 640 -7.32 12.31 -30.16
CA ALA A 640 -7.55 10.92 -30.51
C ALA A 640 -9.01 10.64 -30.92
N ALA A 641 -9.98 11.27 -30.25
CA ALA A 641 -11.40 11.14 -30.58
C ALA A 641 -11.71 11.73 -31.96
N LEU A 642 -11.36 12.98 -32.17
CA LEU A 642 -11.92 13.80 -33.24
C LEU A 642 -11.01 13.89 -34.48
N LEU A 643 -9.68 13.93 -34.29
CA LEU A 643 -8.74 14.03 -35.41
C LEU A 643 -8.42 12.66 -36.04
N SER A 644 -8.69 11.56 -35.34
CA SER A 644 -8.62 10.22 -35.94
C SER A 644 -9.66 10.05 -37.04
N GLU A 645 -10.81 10.72 -36.94
CA GLU A 645 -11.89 10.73 -37.95
C GLU A 645 -11.38 11.29 -39.28
N VAL A 646 -10.68 12.44 -39.22
CA VAL A 646 -10.11 13.13 -40.38
C VAL A 646 -9.02 12.31 -41.07
N LEU A 647 -8.08 11.77 -40.28
CA LEU A 647 -6.96 10.98 -40.78
C LEU A 647 -7.41 9.65 -41.39
N PHE A 648 -8.49 9.05 -40.88
CA PHE A 648 -9.01 7.77 -41.34
C PHE A 648 -9.81 7.89 -42.65
N VAL A 649 -10.70 8.88 -42.73
CA VAL A 649 -11.54 9.12 -43.93
C VAL A 649 -10.68 9.53 -45.13
N HIS A 650 -9.68 10.41 -44.94
CA HIS A 650 -8.82 10.88 -46.03
C HIS A 650 -7.62 9.96 -46.32
N GLY A 651 -7.13 9.20 -45.33
CA GLY A 651 -5.92 8.38 -45.46
C GLY A 651 -6.15 6.87 -45.64
N VAL A 652 -7.19 6.28 -45.04
CA VAL A 652 -7.29 4.82 -44.82
C VAL A 652 -8.36 4.12 -45.66
N ILE A 653 -9.36 4.82 -46.19
CA ILE A 653 -10.35 4.25 -47.13
C ILE A 653 -9.68 3.69 -48.41
N LYS A 654 -8.50 4.20 -48.80
CA LYS A 654 -7.66 3.61 -49.87
C LYS A 654 -6.94 2.30 -49.49
N TRP A 655 -6.98 1.86 -48.23
CA TRP A 655 -6.20 0.75 -47.66
C TRP A 655 -7.06 -0.35 -46.99
N SER A 656 -8.37 -0.41 -47.25
CA SER A 656 -9.33 -1.29 -46.56
C SER A 656 -8.95 -2.78 -46.50
N SER A 657 -8.28 -3.34 -47.52
CA SER A 657 -7.79 -4.73 -47.52
C SER A 657 -6.59 -4.98 -46.60
N LYS A 658 -5.84 -3.93 -46.22
CA LYS A 658 -4.70 -4.00 -45.30
C LYS A 658 -5.10 -3.71 -43.85
N LEU A 659 -6.34 -3.30 -43.57
CA LEU A 659 -6.82 -3.07 -42.21
C LEU A 659 -6.94 -4.38 -41.40
N VAL A 660 -7.27 -5.49 -42.07
CA VAL A 660 -7.19 -6.85 -41.50
C VAL A 660 -5.73 -7.23 -41.18
N ALA A 661 -4.78 -6.78 -42.00
CA ALA A 661 -3.35 -6.97 -41.74
C ALA A 661 -2.81 -6.07 -40.61
N VAL A 662 -3.35 -4.85 -40.43
CA VAL A 662 -3.00 -3.94 -39.34
C VAL A 662 -3.62 -4.39 -38.01
N THR A 663 -4.87 -4.84 -38.00
CA THR A 663 -5.54 -5.38 -36.80
C THR A 663 -4.99 -6.76 -36.40
N GLY A 664 -4.73 -7.64 -37.38
CA GLY A 664 -4.03 -8.91 -37.17
C GLY A 664 -2.58 -8.72 -36.75
N GLY A 665 -1.86 -7.78 -37.36
CA GLY A 665 -0.50 -7.39 -36.98
C GLY A 665 -0.43 -6.77 -35.59
N TRP A 666 -1.41 -5.95 -35.21
CA TRP A 666 -1.53 -5.37 -33.87
C TRP A 666 -1.68 -6.46 -32.80
N ALA A 667 -2.58 -7.44 -33.00
CA ALA A 667 -2.73 -8.57 -32.08
C ALA A 667 -1.43 -9.39 -31.94
N VAL A 668 -0.70 -9.61 -33.03
CA VAL A 668 0.60 -10.33 -33.02
C VAL A 668 1.69 -9.52 -32.31
N ILE A 669 1.81 -8.22 -32.59
CA ILE A 669 2.76 -7.30 -31.96
C ILE A 669 2.52 -7.26 -30.45
N ILE A 670 1.25 -7.24 -30.03
CA ILE A 670 0.94 -7.21 -28.60
C ILE A 670 1.12 -8.59 -27.96
N GLY A 671 0.78 -9.68 -28.64
CA GLY A 671 1.09 -11.03 -28.17
C GLY A 671 2.59 -11.21 -27.94
N LEU A 672 3.43 -10.66 -28.83
CA LEU A 672 4.88 -10.56 -28.67
C LEU A 672 5.26 -9.65 -27.48
N ALA A 673 4.63 -8.49 -27.31
CA ALA A 673 4.90 -7.61 -26.17
C ALA A 673 4.59 -8.26 -24.82
N VAL A 674 3.47 -8.98 -24.70
CA VAL A 674 3.10 -9.74 -23.49
C VAL A 674 4.08 -10.88 -23.26
N LYS A 675 4.45 -11.63 -24.31
CA LYS A 675 5.45 -12.71 -24.22
C LYS A 675 6.81 -12.18 -23.76
N VAL A 676 7.27 -11.06 -24.33
CA VAL A 676 8.56 -10.44 -24.00
C VAL A 676 8.54 -9.83 -22.59
N ALA A 677 7.45 -9.19 -22.18
CA ALA A 677 7.27 -8.70 -20.81
C ALA A 677 7.28 -9.83 -19.77
N PHE A 678 6.87 -11.04 -20.16
CA PHE A 678 6.97 -12.23 -19.34
C PHE A 678 8.40 -12.80 -19.31
N SER A 679 9.10 -12.80 -20.45
CA SER A 679 10.46 -13.35 -20.54
C SER A 679 11.53 -12.45 -19.90
N SER A 680 11.40 -11.11 -19.97
CA SER A 680 12.36 -10.18 -19.35
C SER A 680 12.38 -10.24 -17.82
N ARG A 681 11.39 -10.89 -17.21
CA ARG A 681 11.32 -11.17 -15.76
C ARG A 681 12.14 -12.39 -15.34
N THR A 682 12.67 -13.16 -16.29
CA THR A 682 13.49 -14.36 -16.02
C THR A 682 14.99 -14.11 -16.19
N SER A 683 15.37 -12.91 -16.62
CA SER A 683 16.76 -12.48 -16.78
C SER A 683 17.28 -11.89 -15.47
N PRO A 684 18.47 -12.29 -14.98
CA PRO A 684 19.04 -11.74 -13.75
C PRO A 684 19.26 -10.22 -13.87
N GLN A 685 18.83 -9.46 -12.86
CA GLN A 685 18.92 -7.98 -12.82
C GLN A 685 20.33 -7.43 -13.04
N HIS A 686 21.37 -8.22 -12.77
CA HIS A 686 22.76 -7.79 -12.93
C HIS A 686 23.23 -7.73 -14.40
N GLU A 687 22.57 -8.43 -15.35
CA GLU A 687 22.85 -8.26 -16.80
C GLU A 687 22.23 -6.98 -17.36
N LEU A 688 21.16 -6.46 -16.73
CA LEU A 688 20.49 -5.20 -17.10
C LEU A 688 21.23 -3.96 -16.59
N ALA A 689 22.09 -4.07 -15.58
CA ALA A 689 22.83 -2.93 -15.03
C ALA A 689 24.00 -2.47 -15.92
N ASN A 690 24.56 -3.37 -16.73
CA ASN A 690 25.71 -3.10 -17.60
C ASN A 690 25.37 -2.99 -19.09
N ARG A 691 24.10 -3.19 -19.47
CA ARG A 691 23.62 -2.97 -20.85
C ARG A 691 22.61 -1.83 -20.83
N GLY A 692 22.78 -0.85 -21.70
CA GLY A 692 21.72 0.12 -21.99
C GLY A 692 20.42 -0.62 -22.35
N PRO A 693 19.24 0.02 -22.21
CA PRO A 693 17.96 -0.64 -22.45
C PRO A 693 17.96 -1.27 -23.84
N SER A 694 17.74 -2.59 -23.92
CA SER A 694 17.71 -3.26 -25.21
C SER A 694 16.54 -2.72 -26.06
N PRO A 695 16.59 -2.84 -27.39
CA PRO A 695 15.44 -2.49 -28.23
C PRO A 695 14.15 -3.21 -27.81
N LEU A 696 14.26 -4.42 -27.25
CA LEU A 696 13.15 -5.19 -26.69
C LEU A 696 12.61 -4.58 -25.38
N ASP A 697 13.47 -4.10 -24.48
CA ASP A 697 13.05 -3.41 -23.25
C ASP A 697 12.37 -2.08 -23.55
N MET A 698 12.88 -1.37 -24.56
CA MET A 698 12.28 -0.13 -25.04
C MET A 698 10.90 -0.40 -25.66
N PHE A 699 10.77 -1.47 -26.44
CA PHE A 699 9.50 -1.91 -27.00
C PHE A 699 8.46 -2.26 -25.92
N VAL A 700 8.84 -2.99 -24.87
CA VAL A 700 7.92 -3.32 -23.74
C VAL A 700 7.45 -2.06 -23.00
N ARG A 701 8.29 -1.03 -22.87
CA ARG A 701 7.91 0.25 -22.27
C ARG A 701 6.92 1.03 -23.15
N VAL A 702 7.01 0.90 -24.48
CA VAL A 702 6.19 1.63 -25.45
C VAL A 702 4.89 0.89 -25.79
N ALA A 703 4.87 -0.44 -25.75
CA ALA A 703 3.73 -1.28 -26.11
C ALA A 703 2.39 -0.94 -25.42
N PRO A 704 2.33 -0.58 -24.12
CA PRO A 704 1.09 -0.16 -23.47
C PRO A 704 0.48 1.09 -24.13
N TYR A 705 1.32 2.04 -24.55
CA TYR A 705 0.87 3.27 -25.19
C TYR A 705 0.36 3.00 -26.61
N LEU A 706 1.04 2.14 -27.37
CA LEU A 706 0.58 1.69 -28.69
C LEU A 706 -0.74 0.91 -28.60
N PHE A 707 -0.90 0.09 -27.56
CA PHE A 707 -2.14 -0.61 -27.27
C PHE A 707 -3.27 0.36 -26.94
N GLY A 708 -3.04 1.29 -26.01
CA GLY A 708 -4.02 2.31 -25.63
C GLY A 708 -4.42 3.17 -26.83
N LEU A 709 -3.47 3.58 -27.66
CA LEU A 709 -3.72 4.33 -28.89
C LEU A 709 -4.55 3.50 -29.89
N GLY A 710 -4.23 2.22 -30.08
CA GLY A 710 -5.01 1.32 -30.93
C GLY A 710 -6.46 1.17 -30.44
N PHE A 711 -6.65 0.99 -29.14
CA PHE A 711 -7.99 0.93 -28.51
C PHE A 711 -8.76 2.24 -28.69
N LEU A 712 -8.10 3.38 -28.50
CA LEU A 712 -8.69 4.70 -28.72
C LEU A 712 -9.14 4.88 -30.17
N ILE A 713 -8.31 4.50 -31.14
CA ILE A 713 -8.66 4.57 -32.57
C ILE A 713 -9.85 3.66 -32.88
N VAL A 714 -9.83 2.40 -32.44
CA VAL A 714 -10.93 1.45 -32.67
C VAL A 714 -12.23 1.95 -32.04
N ALA A 715 -12.18 2.39 -30.78
CA ALA A 715 -13.33 2.95 -30.07
C ALA A 715 -13.87 4.20 -30.78
N SER A 716 -13.00 5.11 -31.22
CA SER A 716 -13.40 6.32 -31.94
C SER A 716 -14.12 5.99 -33.24
N ASN A 717 -13.57 5.04 -34.01
CA ASN A 717 -14.20 4.59 -35.26
C ASN A 717 -15.57 3.94 -35.03
N ILE A 718 -15.73 3.15 -33.97
CA ILE A 718 -17.03 2.57 -33.60
C ILE A 718 -18.03 3.69 -33.29
N VAL A 719 -17.64 4.66 -32.46
CA VAL A 719 -18.49 5.80 -32.10
C VAL A 719 -18.87 6.61 -33.34
N TYR A 720 -17.91 6.96 -34.19
CA TYR A 720 -18.12 7.67 -35.45
C TYR A 720 -19.10 6.93 -36.38
N TRP A 721 -18.86 5.64 -36.63
CA TRP A 721 -19.69 4.83 -37.51
C TRP A 721 -21.13 4.73 -37.00
N LEU A 722 -21.33 4.60 -35.68
CA LEU A 722 -22.66 4.58 -35.06
C LEU A 722 -23.35 5.95 -35.06
N LEU A 723 -22.59 7.04 -34.94
CA LEU A 723 -23.13 8.40 -35.04
C LEU A 723 -23.64 8.72 -36.46
N ARG A 724 -23.02 8.17 -37.51
CA ARG A 724 -23.36 8.45 -38.92
C ARG A 724 -24.06 7.31 -39.69
N TYR A 725 -24.51 6.23 -39.03
CA TYR A 725 -25.02 5.06 -39.75
C TYR A 725 -26.38 5.28 -40.47
N PRO A 726 -26.56 4.75 -41.71
CA PRO A 726 -27.67 5.05 -42.63
C PRO A 726 -29.12 4.72 -42.25
N TRP A 727 -29.44 4.10 -41.10
CA TRP A 727 -30.86 3.83 -40.75
C TRP A 727 -31.69 5.11 -40.49
N LEU A 728 -31.03 6.27 -40.31
CA LEU A 728 -31.66 7.53 -39.91
C LEU A 728 -31.96 8.53 -41.05
N LYS A 729 -31.82 8.16 -42.34
CA LYS A 729 -32.09 9.05 -43.50
C LYS A 729 -31.30 10.39 -43.50
N TYR A 730 -30.12 10.45 -42.89
CA TYR A 730 -29.25 11.64 -42.99
C TYR A 730 -28.29 11.50 -44.17
N SER A 731 -28.08 12.59 -44.90
CA SER A 731 -27.04 12.67 -45.92
C SER A 731 -25.65 12.57 -45.26
N PRO A 732 -24.62 12.01 -45.93
CA PRO A 732 -23.27 11.89 -45.38
C PRO A 732 -22.67 13.20 -44.86
N ASP A 733 -23.14 14.33 -45.39
CA ASP A 733 -22.67 15.70 -45.13
C ASP A 733 -23.47 16.43 -44.02
N GLU A 734 -24.48 15.80 -43.42
CA GLU A 734 -25.29 16.41 -42.35
C GLU A 734 -24.78 16.02 -40.95
N VAL A 735 -24.58 17.04 -40.09
CA VAL A 735 -24.21 16.85 -38.68
C VAL A 735 -25.31 16.05 -37.97
N PRO A 736 -24.98 14.94 -37.27
CA PRO A 736 -25.99 14.16 -36.54
C PRO A 736 -26.74 15.03 -35.52
N PRO A 737 -28.05 14.79 -35.29
CA PRO A 737 -28.81 15.57 -34.32
C PRO A 737 -28.27 15.33 -32.90
N LEU A 738 -28.23 16.39 -32.08
CA LEU A 738 -27.77 16.34 -30.68
C LEU A 738 -28.48 15.24 -29.86
N SER A 739 -29.77 15.01 -30.14
CA SER A 739 -30.58 13.97 -29.50
C SER A 739 -30.05 12.55 -29.76
N TRP A 740 -29.47 12.29 -30.95
CA TRP A 740 -28.86 11.01 -31.27
C TRP A 740 -27.52 10.83 -30.57
N ALA A 741 -26.67 11.86 -30.57
CA ALA A 741 -25.42 11.84 -29.82
C ALA A 741 -25.65 11.63 -28.31
N LEU A 742 -26.68 12.26 -27.74
CA LEU A 742 -27.12 12.07 -26.36
C LEU A 742 -27.57 10.63 -26.11
N CYS A 743 -28.42 10.08 -26.99
CA CYS A 743 -28.91 8.70 -26.89
C CYS A 743 -27.75 7.70 -26.92
N LEU A 744 -26.84 7.82 -27.89
CA LEU A 744 -25.69 6.93 -28.03
C LEU A 744 -24.77 6.99 -26.81
N THR A 745 -24.49 8.20 -26.32
CA THR A 745 -23.69 8.40 -25.09
C THR A 745 -24.38 7.76 -23.89
N ALA A 746 -25.70 7.93 -23.75
CA ALA A 746 -26.48 7.32 -22.67
C ALA A 746 -26.45 5.78 -22.74
N VAL A 747 -26.52 5.20 -23.94
CA VAL A 747 -26.40 3.74 -24.15
C VAL A 747 -25.02 3.24 -23.73
N PHE A 748 -23.94 3.85 -24.20
CA PHE A 748 -22.57 3.44 -23.82
C PHE A 748 -22.32 3.58 -22.32
N CYS A 749 -22.74 4.70 -21.72
CA CYS A 749 -22.64 4.89 -20.27
C CYS A 749 -23.45 3.84 -19.50
N SER A 750 -24.68 3.54 -19.94
CA SER A 750 -25.55 2.56 -19.29
C SER A 750 -24.98 1.14 -19.38
N LEU A 751 -24.46 0.74 -20.55
CA LEU A 751 -23.79 -0.55 -20.74
C LEU A 751 -22.53 -0.66 -19.89
N SER A 752 -21.70 0.39 -19.86
CA SER A 752 -20.50 0.45 -19.02
C SER A 752 -20.84 0.35 -17.54
N LEU A 753 -21.88 1.04 -17.06
CA LEU A 753 -22.35 0.96 -15.68
C LEU A 753 -22.91 -0.43 -15.33
N LEU A 754 -23.70 -1.03 -16.22
CA LEU A 754 -24.26 -2.37 -16.04
C LEU A 754 -23.15 -3.42 -15.94
N LEU A 755 -22.16 -3.37 -16.83
CA LEU A 755 -21.02 -4.29 -16.78
C LEU A 755 -20.14 -4.04 -15.56
N THR A 756 -19.92 -2.78 -15.17
CA THR A 756 -19.19 -2.44 -13.93
C THR A 756 -19.84 -3.03 -12.69
N TRP A 757 -21.17 -3.05 -12.66
CA TRP A 757 -21.94 -3.60 -11.56
C TRP A 757 -21.97 -5.13 -11.58
N ARG A 758 -22.02 -5.74 -12.78
CA ARG A 758 -22.21 -7.19 -12.91
C ARG A 758 -20.90 -8.01 -12.98
N VAL A 759 -19.83 -7.40 -13.47
CA VAL A 759 -18.52 -8.04 -13.67
C VAL A 759 -17.58 -7.62 -12.54
N GLY A 760 -17.43 -8.51 -11.56
CA GLY A 760 -16.49 -8.31 -10.45
C GLY A 760 -15.04 -8.27 -10.96
N VAL A 761 -14.21 -7.41 -10.34
CA VAL A 761 -12.78 -7.36 -10.69
C VAL A 761 -12.13 -8.70 -10.40
N ASN A 762 -12.52 -9.44 -9.38
CA ASN A 762 -11.92 -10.73 -9.09
C ASN A 762 -12.50 -11.89 -9.92
N GLU A 763 -13.81 -11.87 -10.19
CA GLU A 763 -14.57 -12.99 -10.79
C GLU A 763 -14.04 -13.42 -12.17
N PHE A 764 -13.67 -12.45 -13.02
CA PHE A 764 -13.18 -12.71 -14.37
C PHE A 764 -11.65 -12.64 -14.49
N SER A 765 -10.92 -12.82 -13.38
CA SER A 765 -9.46 -12.97 -13.39
C SER A 765 -9.01 -14.41 -13.68
N MET A 766 -7.72 -14.61 -13.95
CA MET A 766 -7.13 -15.96 -14.02
C MET A 766 -6.91 -16.59 -12.64
N HIS A 767 -7.11 -15.84 -11.55
CA HIS A 767 -6.89 -16.32 -10.19
C HIS A 767 -7.74 -17.54 -9.85
N HIS A 768 -9.04 -17.55 -10.19
CA HIS A 768 -9.91 -18.68 -9.86
C HIS A 768 -9.48 -19.99 -10.54
N PHE A 769 -9.07 -19.90 -11.82
CA PHE A 769 -8.54 -21.06 -12.55
C PHE A 769 -7.30 -21.60 -11.85
N TYR A 770 -6.33 -20.73 -11.59
CA TYR A 770 -5.08 -21.08 -10.91
C TYR A 770 -5.31 -21.65 -9.50
N ARG A 771 -6.12 -20.97 -8.68
CA ARG A 771 -6.52 -21.43 -7.34
C ARG A 771 -7.11 -22.84 -7.36
N ASN A 772 -8.05 -23.10 -8.26
CA ASN A 772 -8.71 -24.41 -8.31
C ASN A 772 -7.74 -25.53 -8.70
N ARG A 773 -6.79 -25.26 -9.60
CA ARG A 773 -5.74 -26.21 -9.97
C ARG A 773 -4.79 -26.49 -8.81
N LEU A 774 -4.38 -25.46 -8.06
CA LEU A 774 -3.58 -25.64 -6.84
C LEU A 774 -4.31 -26.42 -5.75
N VAL A 775 -5.58 -26.08 -5.48
CA VAL A 775 -6.41 -26.79 -4.50
C VAL A 775 -6.50 -28.28 -4.85
N ARG A 776 -6.73 -28.61 -6.12
CA ARG A 776 -6.78 -30.01 -6.56
C ARG A 776 -5.44 -30.74 -6.41
N ALA A 777 -4.34 -30.10 -6.81
CA ALA A 777 -3.02 -30.72 -6.79
C ALA A 777 -2.49 -30.89 -5.36
N PHE A 778 -2.54 -29.85 -4.54
CA PHE A 778 -1.98 -29.85 -3.19
C PHE A 778 -3.02 -30.26 -2.16
N LEU A 779 -4.12 -29.52 -2.00
CA LEU A 779 -5.08 -29.86 -0.93
C LEU A 779 -5.87 -31.14 -1.23
N GLY A 780 -6.16 -31.46 -2.50
CA GLY A 780 -6.81 -32.71 -2.89
C GLY A 780 -5.97 -33.96 -2.60
N ALA A 781 -4.63 -33.83 -2.61
CA ALA A 781 -3.70 -34.92 -2.34
C ALA A 781 -3.90 -35.56 -0.95
N THR A 782 -4.35 -34.77 0.03
CA THR A 782 -4.47 -35.20 1.42
C THR A 782 -5.85 -35.78 1.75
N ARG A 783 -6.75 -35.88 0.77
CA ARG A 783 -8.04 -36.59 0.91
C ARG A 783 -7.85 -38.09 0.79
N ARG A 784 -8.52 -38.86 1.66
CA ARG A 784 -8.66 -40.32 1.48
C ARG A 784 -9.33 -40.64 0.15
N ARG A 785 -8.85 -41.69 -0.53
CA ARG A 785 -9.24 -42.05 -1.91
C ARG A 785 -10.73 -42.29 -2.01
N THR A 786 -11.22 -43.18 -1.15
CA THR A 786 -12.62 -43.60 -1.06
C THR A 786 -13.57 -42.43 -0.80
N ASN A 787 -13.17 -41.46 0.03
CA ASN A 787 -13.99 -40.29 0.33
C ASN A 787 -14.06 -39.36 -0.87
N ARG A 788 -12.93 -39.10 -1.53
CA ARG A 788 -12.86 -38.20 -2.68
C ARG A 788 -13.56 -38.78 -3.91
N GLU A 789 -13.43 -40.07 -4.17
CA GLU A 789 -14.14 -40.74 -5.28
C GLU A 789 -15.66 -40.61 -5.17
N ARG A 790 -16.21 -40.49 -3.94
CA ARG A 790 -17.64 -40.29 -3.70
C ARG A 790 -18.11 -38.84 -3.90
N THR A 791 -17.25 -37.86 -3.67
CA THR A 791 -17.63 -36.43 -3.62
C THR A 791 -17.08 -35.60 -4.78
N ALA A 792 -16.02 -36.06 -5.44
CA ALA A 792 -15.43 -35.38 -6.58
C ALA A 792 -16.35 -35.46 -7.80
N ASN A 793 -16.45 -34.35 -8.52
CA ASN A 793 -17.13 -34.32 -9.80
C ASN A 793 -16.30 -35.09 -10.83
N THR A 794 -16.87 -36.14 -11.42
CA THR A 794 -16.16 -37.05 -12.34
C THR A 794 -15.74 -36.38 -13.65
N PHE A 795 -16.45 -35.35 -14.10
CA PHE A 795 -16.14 -34.63 -15.33
C PHE A 795 -14.98 -33.63 -15.15
N THR A 796 -15.02 -32.84 -14.09
CA THR A 796 -14.03 -31.78 -13.83
C THR A 796 -12.85 -32.23 -12.97
N GLY A 797 -13.02 -33.33 -12.23
CA GLY A 797 -12.08 -33.82 -11.24
C GLY A 797 -11.95 -32.95 -10.00
N PHE A 798 -12.81 -31.93 -9.82
CA PHE A 798 -12.81 -31.04 -8.64
C PHE A 798 -13.74 -31.55 -7.54
N ASP A 799 -13.34 -31.33 -6.28
CA ASP A 799 -14.14 -31.62 -5.10
C ASP A 799 -14.19 -30.35 -4.23
N LYS A 800 -15.39 -29.94 -3.80
CA LYS A 800 -15.56 -28.78 -2.90
C LYS A 800 -14.91 -29.00 -1.54
N LEU A 801 -14.76 -30.27 -1.12
CA LEU A 801 -14.15 -30.66 0.14
C LEU A 801 -12.63 -30.84 0.04
N ASP A 802 -12.03 -30.58 -1.13
CA ASP A 802 -10.56 -30.53 -1.26
C ASP A 802 -9.99 -29.33 -0.48
N ASP A 803 -10.73 -28.22 -0.37
CA ASP A 803 -10.30 -27.01 0.37
C ASP A 803 -10.73 -27.05 1.84
N LEU A 804 -9.98 -26.37 2.71
CA LEU A 804 -10.25 -26.24 4.15
C LEU A 804 -10.40 -24.76 4.51
N LYS A 805 -11.11 -24.45 5.60
CA LYS A 805 -11.08 -23.08 6.14
C LYS A 805 -9.75 -22.86 6.85
N LEU A 806 -9.16 -21.67 6.67
CA LEU A 806 -7.90 -21.35 7.32
C LEU A 806 -8.01 -21.39 8.85
N ALA A 807 -9.15 -20.98 9.39
CA ALA A 807 -9.44 -21.04 10.83
C ALA A 807 -9.42 -22.47 11.39
N ASP A 808 -9.65 -23.50 10.57
CA ASP A 808 -9.66 -24.89 11.01
C ASP A 808 -8.25 -25.43 11.31
N LEU A 809 -7.19 -24.74 10.87
CA LEU A 809 -5.79 -25.09 11.16
C LEU A 809 -5.35 -24.57 12.55
N SER A 810 -6.25 -24.60 13.51
CA SER A 810 -6.04 -24.26 14.93
C SER A 810 -7.04 -25.01 15.82
N GLY A 811 -6.79 -25.04 17.12
CA GLY A 811 -7.59 -25.73 18.12
C GLY A 811 -7.19 -27.20 18.29
N GLU A 812 -7.99 -27.95 19.06
CA GLU A 812 -7.64 -29.31 19.52
C GLU A 812 -7.44 -30.33 18.40
N LYS A 813 -8.02 -30.10 17.22
CA LYS A 813 -7.91 -31.02 16.07
C LYS A 813 -6.61 -30.84 15.28
N TYR A 814 -5.89 -29.74 15.48
CA TYR A 814 -4.68 -29.42 14.73
C TYR A 814 -3.45 -29.44 15.65
N SER A 815 -2.58 -30.45 15.49
CA SER A 815 -1.35 -30.58 16.29
C SER A 815 -0.08 -30.13 15.54
N GLY A 816 -0.23 -29.52 14.36
CA GLY A 816 0.90 -29.10 13.52
C GLY A 816 1.50 -27.74 13.91
N PRO A 817 2.58 -27.31 13.24
CA PRO A 817 3.13 -25.96 13.40
C PRO A 817 2.10 -24.91 12.96
N TYR A 818 1.98 -23.81 13.71
CA TYR A 818 1.06 -22.71 13.42
C TYR A 818 1.37 -22.09 12.05
N PRO A 819 0.46 -22.16 11.06
CA PRO A 819 0.74 -21.73 9.70
C PRO A 819 0.64 -20.20 9.56
N ILE A 820 1.65 -19.63 8.89
CA ILE A 820 1.69 -18.23 8.45
C ILE A 820 1.85 -18.26 6.93
N ILE A 821 0.80 -17.85 6.21
CA ILE A 821 0.83 -17.73 4.75
C ILE A 821 1.02 -16.24 4.44
N ASN A 822 2.19 -15.89 3.91
CA ASN A 822 2.56 -14.50 3.65
C ASN A 822 2.09 -14.06 2.27
N ALA A 823 1.51 -12.88 2.19
CA ALA A 823 1.14 -12.20 0.96
C ALA A 823 1.68 -10.76 1.01
N THR A 824 1.69 -10.09 -0.14
CA THR A 824 2.07 -8.68 -0.20
C THR A 824 0.83 -7.82 -0.35
N LEU A 825 0.66 -6.86 0.57
CA LEU A 825 -0.24 -5.73 0.40
C LEU A 825 0.40 -4.74 -0.57
N ASN A 826 -0.18 -4.55 -1.76
CA ASN A 826 0.30 -3.57 -2.70
C ASN A 826 -0.13 -2.16 -2.28
N ALA A 827 0.85 -1.26 -2.17
CA ALA A 827 0.66 0.13 -1.80
C ALA A 827 1.58 1.01 -2.67
N THR A 828 1.29 1.07 -3.97
CA THR A 828 2.09 1.86 -4.93
C THR A 828 1.88 3.36 -4.79
N GLN A 829 0.77 3.79 -4.17
CA GLN A 829 0.52 5.17 -3.78
C GLN A 829 0.72 5.33 -2.27
N VAL A 830 1.90 5.77 -1.86
CA VAL A 830 2.18 6.08 -0.45
C VAL A 830 2.39 7.58 -0.29
N SER A 831 1.63 8.19 0.62
CA SER A 831 1.80 9.60 1.02
C SER A 831 3.10 9.84 1.78
N ASP A 832 3.68 8.77 2.34
CA ASP A 832 4.81 8.79 3.24
C ASP A 832 6.12 8.51 2.50
N LEU A 833 7.04 9.49 2.55
CA LEU A 833 8.30 9.50 1.79
C LEU A 833 9.20 8.29 2.11
N ASP A 834 9.17 7.78 3.35
CA ASP A 834 9.96 6.63 3.81
C ASP A 834 9.55 5.30 3.17
N ARG A 835 8.46 5.29 2.38
CA ARG A 835 7.83 4.06 1.85
C ARG A 835 7.62 4.09 0.33
N GLN A 836 8.05 5.17 -0.35
CA GLN A 836 7.89 5.30 -1.81
C GLN A 836 8.62 4.19 -2.59
N ASP A 837 9.78 3.74 -2.10
CA ASP A 837 10.56 2.69 -2.76
C ASP A 837 10.02 1.28 -2.48
N ARG A 838 9.36 1.08 -1.34
CA ARG A 838 8.88 -0.25 -0.92
C ARG A 838 7.67 -0.71 -1.72
N LYS A 839 6.74 0.21 -2.03
CA LYS A 839 5.48 -0.01 -2.78
C LYS A 839 4.60 -1.17 -2.28
N GLY A 840 4.86 -1.74 -1.11
CA GLY A 840 4.07 -2.81 -0.50
C GLY A 840 4.51 -3.20 0.91
N GLU A 841 3.67 -3.97 1.61
CA GLU A 841 3.86 -4.41 3.00
C GLU A 841 3.51 -5.90 3.20
N ALA A 842 3.99 -6.48 4.31
CA ALA A 842 3.60 -7.82 4.73
C ALA A 842 2.11 -7.89 5.11
N PHE A 843 1.38 -8.74 4.40
CA PHE A 843 0.03 -9.18 4.77
C PHE A 843 0.09 -10.65 5.14
N VAL A 844 -0.47 -11.03 6.28
CA VAL A 844 -0.47 -12.43 6.73
C VAL A 844 -1.87 -13.01 6.78
N PHE A 845 -1.97 -14.25 6.35
CA PHE A 845 -3.09 -15.13 6.58
C PHE A 845 -2.69 -16.16 7.62
N THR A 846 -3.28 -16.08 8.82
CA THR A 846 -3.07 -17.06 9.90
C THR A 846 -4.42 -17.64 10.37
N PRO A 847 -4.45 -18.79 11.06
CA PRO A 847 -5.70 -19.39 11.54
C PRO A 847 -6.54 -18.49 12.43
N LEU A 848 -5.90 -17.70 13.31
CA LEU A 848 -6.61 -16.83 14.24
C LEU A 848 -6.89 -15.44 13.66
N TYR A 849 -5.92 -14.85 12.95
CA TYR A 849 -6.02 -13.48 12.44
C TYR A 849 -5.48 -13.30 11.02
N CYS A 850 -6.16 -12.47 10.23
CA CYS A 850 -5.71 -12.00 8.92
C CYS A 850 -5.52 -10.48 8.96
N GLY A 851 -4.47 -9.98 8.33
CA GLY A 851 -4.23 -8.54 8.27
C GLY A 851 -2.79 -8.16 8.04
N PHE A 852 -2.52 -6.89 8.29
CA PHE A 852 -1.22 -6.27 8.17
C PHE A 852 -1.04 -5.23 9.28
N ASP A 853 0.21 -4.83 9.50
CA ASP A 853 0.55 -3.79 10.46
C ASP A 853 1.82 -3.10 10.02
N PHE A 854 1.74 -1.77 9.88
CA PHE A 854 2.85 -0.96 9.41
C PHE A 854 3.86 -0.74 10.55
N SER A 855 5.16 -0.77 10.22
CA SER A 855 6.26 -0.70 11.18
C SER A 855 6.15 0.44 12.22
N ARG A 856 6.69 0.17 13.43
CA ARG A 856 6.62 0.94 14.68
C ARG A 856 7.33 2.29 14.67
N THR A 857 7.87 2.75 13.55
CA THR A 857 8.75 3.93 13.49
C THR A 857 8.03 5.26 13.73
N ARG A 858 6.70 5.31 13.79
CA ARG A 858 5.95 6.52 14.16
C ARG A 858 5.29 6.39 15.53
N ALA A 859 5.51 7.40 16.37
CA ALA A 859 4.61 7.69 17.47
C ALA A 859 3.22 8.03 16.89
N LEU A 860 2.15 7.53 17.53
CA LEU A 860 0.73 7.64 17.16
C LEU A 860 0.17 9.07 16.86
N GLY A 861 1.02 10.09 16.78
CA GLY A 861 0.62 11.48 16.66
C GLY A 861 0.32 11.99 15.24
N MET A 862 1.00 11.56 14.18
CA MET A 862 1.07 12.37 12.95
C MET A 862 0.49 11.72 11.68
N SER A 863 -0.71 11.15 11.75
CA SER A 863 -1.45 10.85 10.51
C SER A 863 -2.72 11.68 10.43
N ALA A 864 -2.68 12.71 9.58
CA ALA A 864 -3.83 13.54 9.21
C ALA A 864 -4.97 12.73 8.53
N THR A 865 -4.81 11.43 8.29
CA THR A 865 -5.67 10.67 7.35
C THR A 865 -6.68 9.70 7.97
N LYS A 866 -7.10 9.90 9.23
CA LYS A 866 -8.24 9.15 9.85
C LYS A 866 -8.10 7.61 9.77
N SER A 867 -6.89 7.06 9.89
CA SER A 867 -6.64 5.62 9.63
C SER A 867 -5.61 5.01 10.58
N TYR A 868 -6.00 3.96 11.34
CA TYR A 868 -5.12 3.19 12.26
C TYR A 868 -3.93 2.57 11.54
N GLU A 869 -2.67 2.72 11.93
CA GLU A 869 -1.53 2.10 11.19
C GLU A 869 -1.50 0.56 11.17
N TYR A 870 -2.47 -0.10 11.80
CA TYR A 870 -2.62 -1.56 11.88
C TYR A 870 -4.01 -2.01 11.41
N GLY A 871 -4.15 -3.29 11.05
CA GLY A 871 -5.40 -3.83 10.53
C GLY A 871 -5.53 -5.35 10.65
N TYR A 872 -5.39 -5.93 11.84
CA TYR A 872 -5.71 -7.36 12.04
C TYR A 872 -7.19 -7.58 12.33
N ARG A 873 -7.76 -8.63 11.74
CA ARG A 873 -9.14 -9.09 11.89
C ARG A 873 -9.19 -10.58 12.21
N PRO A 874 -10.16 -11.04 13.04
CA PRO A 874 -10.35 -12.46 13.26
C PRO A 874 -10.61 -13.21 11.96
N THR A 875 -9.84 -14.26 11.69
CA THR A 875 -9.87 -14.99 10.42
C THR A 875 -11.25 -15.55 10.10
N HIS A 876 -11.96 -16.11 11.08
CA HIS A 876 -13.29 -16.70 10.91
C HIS A 876 -14.36 -15.75 10.36
N SER A 877 -14.14 -14.43 10.45
CA SER A 877 -15.08 -13.41 9.98
C SER A 877 -14.52 -12.54 8.84
N TYR A 878 -13.26 -12.73 8.45
CA TYR A 878 -12.59 -11.89 7.46
C TYR A 878 -12.97 -12.30 6.02
N ALA A 879 -13.40 -11.33 5.21
CA ALA A 879 -13.77 -11.42 3.79
C ALA A 879 -14.87 -12.43 3.37
N TYR A 880 -15.05 -13.54 4.08
CA TYR A 880 -16.00 -14.61 3.77
C TYR A 880 -16.64 -15.14 5.07
N PRO A 881 -17.88 -15.68 5.00
CA PRO A 881 -18.44 -16.45 6.10
C PRO A 881 -17.55 -17.65 6.46
N GLY A 882 -17.16 -17.76 7.73
CA GLY A 882 -16.21 -18.76 8.21
C GLY A 882 -14.75 -18.50 7.80
N GLY A 883 -14.46 -17.32 7.25
CA GLY A 883 -13.12 -16.90 6.89
C GLY A 883 -12.64 -17.38 5.51
N PRO A 884 -11.46 -16.89 5.08
CA PRO A 884 -10.84 -17.33 3.83
C PRO A 884 -10.49 -18.82 3.90
N ALA A 885 -10.59 -19.47 2.74
CA ALA A 885 -10.13 -20.85 2.60
C ALA A 885 -8.60 -20.89 2.46
N VAL A 886 -7.98 -22.00 2.88
CA VAL A 886 -6.54 -22.22 2.75
C VAL A 886 -6.12 -22.11 1.29
N GLY A 887 -6.90 -22.68 0.37
CA GLY A 887 -6.66 -22.58 -1.06
C GLY A 887 -6.63 -21.15 -1.60
N THR A 888 -7.48 -20.26 -1.06
CA THR A 888 -7.48 -18.84 -1.43
C THR A 888 -6.22 -18.15 -0.92
N ALA A 889 -5.85 -18.34 0.35
CA ALA A 889 -4.63 -17.75 0.90
C ALA A 889 -3.37 -18.25 0.17
N MET A 890 -3.30 -19.55 -0.11
CA MET A 890 -2.23 -20.20 -0.88
C MET A 890 -2.10 -19.61 -2.29
N ALA A 891 -3.21 -19.46 -3.02
CA ALA A 891 -3.20 -18.89 -4.36
C ALA A 891 -2.83 -17.41 -4.37
N ILE A 892 -3.28 -16.62 -3.39
CA ILE A 892 -2.86 -15.20 -3.27
C ILE A 892 -1.36 -15.11 -2.99
N SER A 893 -0.84 -15.95 -2.10
CA SER A 893 0.59 -16.01 -1.76
C SER A 893 1.48 -16.44 -2.93
N GLY A 894 0.94 -17.18 -3.92
CA GLY A 894 1.64 -17.58 -5.15
C GLY A 894 1.33 -16.74 -6.40
N ALA A 895 0.64 -15.60 -6.25
CA ALA A 895 0.20 -14.76 -7.36
C ALA A 895 1.31 -13.90 -7.99
N ALA A 896 2.39 -14.51 -8.46
CA ALA A 896 3.59 -13.82 -8.97
C ALA A 896 3.31 -12.97 -10.22
N ALA A 897 2.38 -13.40 -11.08
CA ALA A 897 1.93 -12.65 -12.24
C ALA A 897 0.77 -11.71 -11.87
N ASN A 898 1.09 -10.52 -11.37
CA ASN A 898 0.12 -9.48 -11.02
C ASN A 898 0.49 -8.09 -11.59
N PRO A 899 -0.46 -7.19 -11.92
CA PRO A 899 -0.17 -5.82 -12.34
C PRO A 899 0.54 -4.98 -11.27
N ASN A 900 0.13 -5.15 -10.01
CA ASN A 900 0.79 -4.55 -8.84
C ASN A 900 1.65 -5.62 -8.15
N GLN A 901 2.95 -5.37 -8.04
CA GLN A 901 3.97 -6.34 -7.58
C GLN A 901 4.92 -5.73 -6.54
N GLY A 902 4.40 -4.94 -5.61
CA GLY A 902 5.24 -4.20 -4.67
C GLY A 902 6.31 -3.37 -5.38
N HIS A 903 7.58 -3.54 -5.01
CA HIS A 903 8.70 -2.79 -5.58
C HIS A 903 8.93 -3.04 -7.08
N HIS A 904 8.45 -4.16 -7.64
CA HIS A 904 8.53 -4.46 -9.08
C HIS A 904 7.43 -3.76 -9.92
N SER A 905 6.53 -3.00 -9.30
CA SER A 905 5.42 -2.35 -10.01
C SER A 905 5.90 -1.25 -10.96
N SER A 906 5.52 -1.38 -12.25
CA SER A 906 5.65 -0.34 -13.27
C SER A 906 4.29 -0.11 -13.93
N ALA A 907 3.96 1.15 -14.25
CA ALA A 907 2.67 1.49 -14.87
C ALA A 907 2.49 0.80 -16.24
N ALA A 908 3.57 0.70 -17.01
CA ALA A 908 3.58 0.03 -18.32
C ALA A 908 3.23 -1.46 -18.19
N THR A 909 3.91 -2.18 -17.29
CA THR A 909 3.66 -3.61 -17.09
C THR A 909 2.29 -3.85 -16.46
N ALA A 910 1.86 -2.99 -15.52
CA ALA A 910 0.55 -3.08 -14.90
C ALA A 910 -0.58 -2.97 -15.94
N PHE A 911 -0.46 -2.01 -16.86
CA PHE A 911 -1.42 -1.84 -17.94
C PHE A 911 -1.53 -3.09 -18.82
N LEU A 912 -0.41 -3.64 -19.30
CA LEU A 912 -0.42 -4.84 -20.16
C LEU A 912 -0.98 -6.07 -19.45
N LEU A 913 -0.53 -6.34 -18.23
CA LEU A 913 -0.99 -7.50 -17.47
C LEU A 913 -2.49 -7.38 -17.14
N THR A 914 -2.97 -6.17 -16.83
CA THR A 914 -4.39 -5.95 -16.58
C THR A 914 -5.19 -6.12 -17.86
N ALA A 915 -4.78 -5.49 -18.97
CA ALA A 915 -5.48 -5.57 -20.26
C ALA A 915 -5.62 -7.03 -20.74
N PHE A 916 -4.53 -7.79 -20.71
CA PHE A 916 -4.51 -9.20 -21.12
C PHE A 916 -4.96 -10.19 -20.04
N ASN A 917 -5.53 -9.67 -18.94
CA ASN A 917 -6.01 -10.46 -17.81
C ASN A 917 -4.99 -11.47 -17.27
N VAL A 918 -3.70 -11.13 -17.38
CA VAL A 918 -2.58 -11.89 -16.83
C VAL A 918 -2.35 -11.39 -15.41
N ARG A 919 -3.38 -11.57 -14.57
CA ARG A 919 -3.43 -11.10 -13.19
C ARG A 919 -3.94 -12.21 -12.27
N LEU A 920 -3.11 -12.52 -11.29
CA LEU A 920 -3.40 -13.51 -10.26
C LEU A 920 -3.60 -12.85 -8.89
N GLY A 921 -3.34 -11.56 -8.74
CA GLY A 921 -3.61 -10.84 -7.50
C GLY A 921 -5.11 -10.72 -7.23
N TRP A 922 -5.43 -10.33 -6.00
CA TRP A 922 -6.78 -10.42 -5.49
C TRP A 922 -7.16 -9.17 -4.70
N TRP A 923 -8.28 -8.56 -5.05
CA TRP A 923 -8.83 -7.42 -4.31
C TRP A 923 -9.63 -7.92 -3.10
N MET A 924 -9.35 -7.43 -1.90
CA MET A 924 -10.09 -7.80 -0.68
C MET A 924 -10.56 -6.56 0.07
N GLY A 925 -11.61 -6.72 0.88
CA GLY A 925 -12.05 -5.68 1.80
C GLY A 925 -10.92 -5.26 2.74
N ASN A 926 -10.66 -3.95 2.84
CA ASN A 926 -9.59 -3.45 3.69
C ASN A 926 -9.92 -3.75 5.17
N PRO A 927 -9.06 -4.45 5.93
CA PRO A 927 -9.31 -4.76 7.33
C PRO A 927 -9.44 -3.52 8.21
N ARG A 928 -8.94 -2.36 7.79
CA ARG A 928 -9.05 -1.08 8.51
C ARG A 928 -10.40 -0.38 8.29
N ARG A 929 -11.23 -0.85 7.37
CA ARG A 929 -12.48 -0.20 6.94
C ARG A 929 -13.68 -1.11 7.18
N SER A 930 -14.87 -0.55 7.08
CA SER A 930 -16.14 -1.29 7.20
C SER A 930 -16.35 -2.37 6.13
N THR A 931 -15.57 -2.35 5.05
CA THR A 931 -15.58 -3.31 3.95
C THR A 931 -14.83 -4.61 4.24
N TRP A 932 -14.16 -4.77 5.39
CA TRP A 932 -13.31 -5.93 5.73
C TRP A 932 -13.97 -7.32 5.61
N LYS A 933 -15.30 -7.40 5.71
CA LYS A 933 -16.07 -8.64 5.52
C LYS A 933 -16.39 -8.95 4.05
N ARG A 934 -15.93 -8.12 3.11
CA ARG A 934 -16.23 -8.28 1.68
C ARG A 934 -15.08 -8.94 0.91
N PRO A 935 -15.39 -9.91 0.04
CA PRO A 935 -14.37 -10.61 -0.74
C PRO A 935 -13.99 -9.91 -2.06
N ASP A 936 -14.79 -8.94 -2.52
CA ASP A 936 -14.63 -8.28 -3.83
C ASP A 936 -15.19 -6.84 -3.79
N PRO A 937 -14.57 -5.88 -4.52
CA PRO A 937 -15.18 -4.59 -4.85
C PRO A 937 -16.58 -4.66 -5.47
N ARG A 938 -17.46 -3.72 -5.09
CA ARG A 938 -18.80 -3.59 -5.70
C ARG A 938 -18.80 -2.97 -7.11
N LEU A 939 -17.78 -2.18 -7.43
CA LEU A 939 -17.63 -1.48 -8.71
C LEU A 939 -16.34 -1.97 -9.37
N GLY A 940 -16.39 -3.11 -10.05
CA GLY A 940 -15.21 -3.80 -10.56
C GLY A 940 -14.36 -2.95 -11.51
N LEU A 941 -15.01 -2.23 -12.44
CA LEU A 941 -14.33 -1.41 -13.46
C LEU A 941 -13.45 -0.31 -12.86
N ALA A 942 -13.90 0.35 -11.80
CA ALA A 942 -13.10 1.39 -11.16
C ALA A 942 -11.76 0.83 -10.64
N TYR A 943 -11.78 -0.39 -10.11
CA TYR A 943 -10.58 -1.08 -9.63
C TYR A 943 -9.74 -1.66 -10.77
N VAL A 944 -10.35 -2.08 -11.89
CA VAL A 944 -9.61 -2.45 -13.12
C VAL A 944 -8.85 -1.25 -13.67
N VAL A 945 -9.48 -0.08 -13.81
CA VAL A 945 -8.80 1.14 -14.27
C VAL A 945 -7.71 1.57 -13.28
N TYR A 946 -7.98 1.47 -11.98
CA TYR A 946 -7.01 1.75 -10.94
C TYR A 946 -5.80 0.82 -11.02
N GLU A 947 -6.01 -0.47 -11.30
CA GLU A 947 -4.99 -1.49 -11.51
C GLU A 947 -4.21 -1.27 -12.82
N MET A 948 -4.87 -0.91 -13.93
CA MET A 948 -4.23 -0.53 -15.20
C MET A 948 -3.29 0.68 -15.02
N ALA A 949 -3.66 1.61 -14.15
CA ALA A 949 -2.82 2.76 -13.81
C ALA A 949 -1.65 2.41 -12.87
N GLY A 950 -1.50 1.14 -12.48
CA GLY A 950 -0.51 0.68 -11.51
C GLY A 950 -0.72 1.27 -10.11
N LYS A 951 -1.96 1.64 -9.77
CA LYS A 951 -2.30 2.30 -8.51
C LYS A 951 -2.90 1.29 -7.53
N SER A 952 -2.45 1.38 -6.29
CA SER A 952 -2.95 0.63 -5.14
C SER A 952 -2.64 1.43 -3.88
N ASN A 953 -3.58 1.47 -2.93
CA ASN A 953 -3.43 2.24 -1.70
C ASN A 953 -3.95 1.45 -0.50
N SER A 954 -3.22 1.51 0.61
CA SER A 954 -3.58 0.87 1.88
C SER A 954 -4.69 1.59 2.65
N LYS A 955 -5.09 2.80 2.21
CA LYS A 955 -6.13 3.63 2.82
C LYS A 955 -7.52 3.43 2.19
N ASP A 956 -7.60 2.79 1.03
CA ASP A 956 -8.83 2.61 0.27
C ASP A 956 -9.77 1.58 0.91
N ASN A 957 -11.03 1.54 0.47
CA ASN A 957 -12.00 0.56 0.96
C ASN A 957 -11.62 -0.89 0.61
N TYR A 958 -10.81 -1.08 -0.43
CA TYR A 958 -10.33 -2.40 -0.84
C TYR A 958 -8.83 -2.34 -1.05
N ILE A 959 -8.17 -3.45 -0.74
CA ILE A 959 -6.72 -3.62 -0.85
C ILE A 959 -6.40 -4.68 -1.90
N CYS A 960 -5.31 -4.49 -2.64
CA CYS A 960 -4.84 -5.46 -3.63
C CYS A 960 -3.73 -6.31 -3.02
N LEU A 961 -3.98 -7.62 -2.90
CA LEU A 961 -3.01 -8.59 -2.41
C LEU A 961 -2.37 -9.36 -3.57
N SER A 962 -1.08 -9.67 -3.44
CA SER A 962 -0.31 -10.44 -4.43
C SER A 962 0.67 -11.40 -3.74
N ASP A 963 1.53 -12.06 -4.53
CA ASP A 963 2.56 -12.98 -4.05
C ASP A 963 3.34 -12.40 -2.86
N GLY A 964 3.58 -13.22 -1.83
CA GLY A 964 4.36 -12.82 -0.64
C GLY A 964 5.81 -12.46 -0.99
N GLY A 965 6.34 -13.02 -2.08
CA GLY A 965 7.69 -12.78 -2.57
C GLY A 965 7.93 -11.36 -3.07
N HIS A 966 6.87 -10.60 -3.40
CA HIS A 966 7.01 -9.17 -3.70
C HIS A 966 7.40 -8.33 -2.46
N PHE A 967 7.27 -8.89 -1.25
CA PHE A 967 7.73 -8.29 -0.01
C PHE A 967 8.86 -9.11 0.61
N ASP A 968 8.60 -10.36 0.98
CA ASP A 968 9.58 -11.24 1.61
C ASP A 968 9.45 -12.64 1.01
N ASN A 969 10.31 -12.95 0.04
CA ASN A 969 10.30 -14.25 -0.64
C ASN A 969 10.77 -15.40 0.27
N MET A 970 11.45 -15.09 1.36
CA MET A 970 12.02 -16.08 2.28
C MET A 970 11.02 -16.50 3.37
N GLY A 971 9.99 -15.70 3.63
CA GLY A 971 9.06 -15.93 4.75
C GLY A 971 9.73 -15.74 6.12
N LEU A 972 10.82 -14.99 6.17
CA LEU A 972 11.65 -14.77 7.36
C LEU A 972 11.13 -13.62 8.24
N TYR A 973 10.58 -12.56 7.63
CA TYR A 973 10.21 -11.30 8.29
C TYR A 973 9.23 -11.51 9.45
N GLU A 974 8.15 -12.26 9.22
CA GLU A 974 7.11 -12.50 10.21
C GLU A 974 7.53 -13.49 11.32
N LEU A 975 8.54 -14.33 11.06
CA LEU A 975 9.14 -15.20 12.09
C LEU A 975 10.07 -14.40 13.01
N VAL A 976 10.85 -13.48 12.44
CA VAL A 976 11.70 -12.55 13.18
C VAL A 976 10.83 -11.62 14.04
N ARG A 977 9.70 -11.14 13.49
CA ARG A 977 8.71 -10.36 14.26
C ARG A 977 8.21 -11.09 15.51
N ARG A 978 8.05 -12.41 15.43
CA ARG A 978 7.60 -13.31 16.50
C ARG A 978 8.72 -13.78 17.43
N ARG A 979 9.94 -13.24 17.31
CA ARG A 979 11.10 -13.55 18.17
C ARG A 979 11.50 -15.04 18.16
N CYS A 980 11.38 -15.71 17.01
CA CYS A 980 11.78 -17.12 16.90
C CYS A 980 13.28 -17.29 17.20
N ARG A 981 13.62 -18.23 18.09
CA ARG A 981 14.99 -18.50 18.53
C ARG A 981 15.73 -19.46 17.61
N LEU A 982 15.02 -20.37 16.96
CA LEU A 982 15.56 -21.20 15.88
C LEU A 982 14.69 -21.01 14.65
N ILE A 983 15.30 -20.61 13.53
CA ILE A 983 14.65 -20.53 12.23
C ILE A 983 15.39 -21.45 11.28
N VAL A 984 14.69 -22.44 10.72
CA VAL A 984 15.20 -23.26 9.62
C VAL A 984 14.57 -22.73 8.34
N LEU A 985 15.39 -22.37 7.35
CA LEU A 985 14.94 -21.76 6.12
C LEU A 985 15.31 -22.60 4.91
N GLY A 986 14.30 -23.09 4.18
CA GLY A 986 14.48 -23.76 2.91
C GLY A 986 14.34 -22.78 1.75
N ASP A 987 15.46 -22.46 1.09
CA ASP A 987 15.50 -21.57 -0.06
C ASP A 987 15.49 -22.30 -1.41
N GLY A 988 14.30 -22.37 -2.02
CA GLY A 988 14.05 -22.82 -3.39
C GLY A 988 13.90 -21.70 -4.43
N GLU A 989 14.33 -20.47 -4.13
CA GLU A 989 14.29 -19.33 -5.04
C GLU A 989 15.19 -19.55 -6.28
N GLN A 990 14.79 -18.95 -7.40
CA GLN A 990 15.60 -18.94 -8.62
C GLN A 990 16.72 -17.93 -8.45
N ASP A 991 17.94 -18.43 -8.31
CA ASP A 991 19.11 -17.59 -8.12
C ASP A 991 20.29 -18.17 -8.90
N SER A 992 20.28 -18.01 -10.22
CA SER A 992 21.32 -18.55 -11.09
C SER A 992 22.71 -17.93 -10.87
N LEU A 993 22.74 -16.73 -10.28
CA LEU A 993 23.96 -16.00 -9.94
C LEU A 993 24.45 -16.28 -8.51
N PHE A 994 23.67 -16.98 -7.68
CA PHE A 994 23.98 -17.25 -6.29
C PHE A 994 24.21 -15.96 -5.47
N THR A 995 23.44 -14.90 -5.74
CA THR A 995 23.55 -13.62 -5.01
C THR A 995 22.83 -13.65 -3.66
N CYS A 996 21.92 -14.60 -3.44
CA CYS A 996 21.05 -14.69 -2.28
C CYS A 996 20.31 -13.37 -2.00
N GLU A 997 19.75 -12.77 -3.07
CA GLU A 997 19.08 -11.48 -3.00
C GLU A 997 17.86 -11.49 -2.06
N GLY A 998 17.01 -12.53 -2.14
CA GLY A 998 15.82 -12.65 -1.30
C GLY A 998 16.15 -12.64 0.19
N LEU A 999 17.19 -13.38 0.61
CA LEU A 999 17.68 -13.37 1.99
C LEU A 999 18.25 -12.01 2.38
N SER A 1000 19.07 -11.41 1.53
CA SER A 1000 19.68 -10.09 1.78
C SER A 1000 18.62 -8.99 1.97
N ASN A 1001 17.56 -9.03 1.16
CA ASN A 1001 16.43 -8.10 1.26
C ASN A 1001 15.64 -8.32 2.55
N ALA A 1002 15.39 -9.58 2.95
CA ALA A 1002 14.72 -9.90 4.21
C ALA A 1002 15.51 -9.41 5.43
N ILE A 1003 16.84 -9.63 5.45
CA ILE A 1003 17.74 -9.16 6.53
C ILE A 1003 17.68 -7.63 6.64
N ARG A 1004 17.79 -6.91 5.52
CA ARG A 1004 17.74 -5.43 5.49
C ARG A 1004 16.43 -4.92 6.07
N ARG A 1005 15.30 -5.54 5.74
CA ARG A 1005 13.98 -5.16 6.25
C ARG A 1005 13.85 -5.44 7.75
N CYS A 1006 14.30 -6.60 8.22
CA CYS A 1006 14.32 -6.94 9.65
C CYS A 1006 15.14 -5.94 10.48
N ARG A 1007 16.28 -5.48 9.94
CA ARG A 1007 17.11 -4.45 10.58
C ARG A 1007 16.39 -3.11 10.66
N ILE A 1008 15.80 -2.65 9.55
CA ILE A 1008 15.16 -1.33 9.50
C ILE A 1008 13.88 -1.30 10.34
N ASP A 1009 13.04 -2.33 10.27
CA ASP A 1009 11.70 -2.30 10.86
C ASP A 1009 11.68 -2.79 12.31
N PHE A 1010 12.50 -3.79 12.65
CA PHE A 1010 12.52 -4.40 13.99
C PHE A 1010 13.79 -4.12 14.78
N GLY A 1011 14.82 -3.52 14.18
CA GLY A 1011 16.14 -3.37 14.81
C GLY A 1011 16.85 -4.70 15.03
N VAL A 1012 16.46 -5.76 14.33
CA VAL A 1012 17.04 -7.10 14.47
C VAL A 1012 18.22 -7.24 13.51
N GLU A 1013 19.36 -7.66 14.05
CA GLU A 1013 20.57 -7.90 13.25
C GLU A 1013 20.73 -9.40 12.99
N ILE A 1014 20.86 -9.79 11.72
CA ILE A 1014 21.11 -11.18 11.32
C ILE A 1014 22.49 -11.23 10.70
N GLN A 1015 23.40 -11.94 11.37
CA GLN A 1015 24.78 -12.13 10.94
C GLN A 1015 24.93 -13.55 10.39
N ILE A 1016 25.16 -13.67 9.08
CA ILE A 1016 25.34 -14.95 8.40
C ILE A 1016 26.45 -14.81 7.36
N ASP A 1017 27.37 -15.77 7.33
CA ASP A 1017 28.38 -15.86 6.27
C ASP A 1017 27.85 -16.79 5.17
N LEU A 1018 27.61 -16.21 4.00
CA LEU A 1018 27.09 -16.93 2.84
C LEU A 1018 28.20 -17.39 1.88
N THR A 1019 29.47 -17.04 2.15
CA THR A 1019 30.61 -17.40 1.29
C THR A 1019 30.66 -18.90 0.94
N PRO A 1020 30.38 -19.85 1.86
CA PRO A 1020 30.38 -21.28 1.52
C PRO A 1020 29.29 -21.70 0.52
N VAL A 1021 28.20 -20.93 0.43
CA VAL A 1021 27.08 -21.20 -0.48
C VAL A 1021 27.27 -20.47 -1.82
N THR A 1022 27.77 -19.23 -1.78
CA THR A 1022 27.88 -18.36 -2.96
C THR A 1022 29.17 -18.54 -3.74
N LYS A 1023 30.28 -18.91 -3.07
CA LYS A 1023 31.56 -19.15 -3.73
C LYS A 1023 31.51 -20.49 -4.47
N ARG A 1024 31.49 -20.40 -5.80
CA ARG A 1024 31.53 -21.56 -6.69
C ARG A 1024 32.95 -21.85 -7.15
N ASP A 1025 33.29 -23.12 -7.24
CA ASP A 1025 34.54 -23.54 -7.89
C ASP A 1025 34.52 -23.15 -9.38
N SER A 1026 35.59 -22.50 -9.85
CA SER A 1026 35.71 -21.97 -11.20
C SER A 1026 35.65 -23.05 -12.29
N GLY A 1027 35.99 -24.30 -11.96
CA GLY A 1027 35.92 -25.44 -12.89
C GLY A 1027 34.56 -26.13 -12.91
N THR A 1028 34.03 -26.48 -11.73
CA THR A 1028 32.83 -27.33 -11.60
C THR A 1028 31.52 -26.56 -11.42
N LYS A 1029 31.58 -25.26 -11.09
CA LYS A 1029 30.44 -24.42 -10.70
C LYS A 1029 29.67 -24.92 -9.47
N TYR A 1030 30.23 -25.84 -8.69
CA TYR A 1030 29.64 -26.31 -7.44
C TYR A 1030 29.93 -25.37 -6.28
N SER A 1031 28.97 -25.25 -5.37
CA SER A 1031 29.11 -24.60 -4.07
C SER A 1031 30.00 -25.43 -3.15
N ILE A 1032 30.53 -24.82 -2.08
CA ILE A 1032 31.31 -25.54 -1.07
C ILE A 1032 30.37 -26.30 -0.12
N HIS A 1033 29.28 -25.65 0.28
CA HIS A 1033 28.24 -26.22 1.13
C HIS A 1033 26.83 -25.93 0.59
N HIS A 1034 25.89 -26.77 1.00
CA HIS A 1034 24.46 -26.56 0.73
C HIS A 1034 23.77 -25.62 1.72
N TYR A 1035 24.45 -25.28 2.81
CA TYR A 1035 23.84 -24.59 3.94
C TYR A 1035 24.79 -23.57 4.56
N ALA A 1036 24.20 -22.65 5.32
CA ALA A 1036 24.92 -21.69 6.16
C ALA A 1036 24.20 -21.51 7.49
N ILE A 1037 24.96 -21.20 8.55
CA ILE A 1037 24.41 -20.91 9.88
C ILE A 1037 24.67 -19.45 10.22
N GLY A 1038 23.60 -18.74 10.58
CA GLY A 1038 23.64 -17.36 11.04
C GLY A 1038 23.19 -17.21 12.48
N LYS A 1039 23.57 -16.09 13.09
CA LYS A 1039 23.08 -15.66 14.40
C LYS A 1039 22.10 -14.51 14.24
N ILE A 1040 20.98 -14.60 14.94
CA ILE A 1040 19.95 -13.57 15.02
C ILE A 1040 20.10 -12.86 16.35
N ARG A 1041 20.28 -11.54 16.32
CA ARG A 1041 20.37 -10.72 17.52
C ARG A 1041 19.14 -9.84 17.62
N TYR A 1042 18.30 -10.14 18.60
CA TYR A 1042 17.11 -9.36 18.86
C TYR A 1042 17.43 -8.16 19.77
N PRO A 1043 16.70 -7.02 19.62
CA PRO A 1043 16.79 -5.93 20.57
C PRO A 1043 16.48 -6.42 21.99
N GLY A 1044 17.40 -6.14 22.91
CA GLY A 1044 17.31 -6.58 24.31
C GLY A 1044 18.17 -7.80 24.66
N ASP A 1045 18.68 -8.55 23.67
CA ASP A 1045 19.52 -9.72 23.93
C ASP A 1045 20.90 -9.32 24.53
N PRO A 1046 21.45 -10.12 25.47
CA PRO A 1046 22.79 -9.95 26.00
C PRO A 1046 23.86 -9.89 24.89
N PRO A 1047 24.95 -9.14 25.06
CA PRO A 1047 26.02 -9.14 24.07
C PRO A 1047 26.83 -10.45 24.00
N GLN A 1048 26.76 -11.30 25.04
CA GLN A 1048 27.45 -12.60 25.16
C GLN A 1048 26.47 -13.77 25.38
N GLY A 1049 25.16 -13.58 25.21
CA GLY A 1049 24.12 -14.55 25.59
C GLY A 1049 22.86 -14.49 24.71
N ALA A 1050 22.16 -15.63 24.66
CA ALA A 1050 21.06 -16.03 23.78
C ALA A 1050 20.84 -15.13 22.54
N SER A 1051 21.59 -15.38 21.48
CA SER A 1051 21.21 -15.05 20.11
C SER A 1051 20.29 -16.15 19.57
N GLY A 1052 19.32 -15.81 18.72
CA GLY A 1052 18.67 -16.82 17.89
C GLY A 1052 19.63 -17.41 16.85
N THR A 1053 19.26 -18.52 16.24
CA THR A 1053 20.03 -19.20 15.19
C THR A 1053 19.18 -19.30 13.92
N LEU A 1054 19.78 -18.95 12.79
CA LEU A 1054 19.22 -19.15 11.45
C LEU A 1054 19.99 -20.28 10.78
N VAL A 1055 19.33 -21.37 10.44
CA VAL A 1055 19.88 -22.44 9.60
C VAL A 1055 19.32 -22.27 8.19
N TYR A 1056 20.18 -21.91 7.25
CA TYR A 1056 19.82 -21.60 5.87
C TYR A 1056 20.18 -22.75 4.94
N PHE A 1057 19.21 -23.36 4.27
CA PHE A 1057 19.40 -24.38 3.25
C PHE A 1057 19.17 -23.77 1.87
N LYS A 1058 20.18 -23.81 1.01
CA LYS A 1058 20.07 -23.32 -0.37
C LYS A 1058 19.92 -24.50 -1.33
N SER A 1059 19.05 -24.37 -2.32
CA SER A 1059 19.06 -25.23 -3.50
C SER A 1059 20.38 -25.04 -4.27
N SER A 1060 21.41 -25.83 -3.96
CA SER A 1060 22.73 -25.76 -4.59
C SER A 1060 23.28 -27.16 -4.87
N LEU A 1061 24.35 -27.25 -5.66
CA LEU A 1061 25.07 -28.49 -5.91
C LEU A 1061 26.51 -28.39 -5.37
N THR A 1062 26.97 -29.40 -4.66
CA THR A 1062 28.32 -29.57 -4.09
C THR A 1062 29.08 -30.75 -4.72
N GLY A 1063 28.41 -31.59 -5.54
CA GLY A 1063 29.01 -32.71 -6.27
C GLY A 1063 28.94 -34.06 -5.55
N ASP A 1064 28.43 -34.07 -4.32
CA ASP A 1064 28.23 -35.27 -3.49
C ASP A 1064 26.78 -35.79 -3.50
N GLU A 1065 25.96 -35.29 -4.42
CA GLU A 1065 24.57 -35.67 -4.57
C GLU A 1065 24.42 -37.12 -5.08
N PRO A 1066 23.24 -37.74 -4.86
CA PRO A 1066 22.89 -39.03 -5.44
C PRO A 1066 23.07 -39.06 -6.97
N VAL A 1067 23.35 -40.25 -7.51
CA VAL A 1067 23.68 -40.47 -8.94
C VAL A 1067 22.59 -39.93 -9.87
N ASP A 1068 21.32 -40.15 -9.52
CA ASP A 1068 20.15 -39.67 -10.25
C ASP A 1068 20.06 -38.13 -10.30
N VAL A 1069 20.37 -37.45 -9.19
CA VAL A 1069 20.39 -35.98 -9.14
C VAL A 1069 21.55 -35.41 -9.98
N ARG A 1070 22.71 -36.07 -9.94
CA ARG A 1070 23.88 -35.65 -10.74
C ARG A 1070 23.68 -35.86 -12.24
N GLU A 1071 23.11 -36.99 -12.64
CA GLU A 1071 22.77 -37.24 -14.05
C GLU A 1071 21.78 -36.18 -14.55
N TYR A 1072 20.71 -35.90 -13.79
CA TYR A 1072 19.75 -34.86 -14.17
C TYR A 1072 20.41 -33.48 -14.31
N ALA A 1073 21.33 -33.13 -13.40
CA ALA A 1073 22.07 -31.87 -13.44
C ALA A 1073 23.00 -31.76 -14.67
N ILE A 1074 23.64 -32.87 -15.07
CA ILE A 1074 24.46 -32.93 -16.30
C ILE A 1074 23.57 -32.73 -17.54
N SER A 1075 22.42 -33.39 -17.57
CA SER A 1075 21.46 -33.31 -18.67
C SER A 1075 20.72 -31.96 -18.71
N ASN A 1076 20.64 -31.23 -17.59
CA ASN A 1076 19.93 -29.96 -17.46
C ASN A 1076 20.79 -28.88 -16.78
N PRO A 1077 21.60 -28.11 -17.54
CA PRO A 1077 22.56 -27.14 -16.99
C PRO A 1077 21.95 -25.99 -16.16
N ALA A 1078 20.64 -25.75 -16.30
CA ALA A 1078 19.93 -24.75 -15.51
C ALA A 1078 19.54 -25.24 -14.11
N PHE A 1079 19.57 -26.55 -13.83
CA PHE A 1079 19.28 -27.12 -12.52
C PHE A 1079 20.38 -26.73 -11.51
N PRO A 1080 20.06 -26.37 -10.25
CA PRO A 1080 18.74 -26.33 -9.60
C PRO A 1080 18.05 -24.96 -9.65
N HIS A 1081 18.33 -24.12 -10.65
CA HIS A 1081 17.80 -22.77 -10.83
C HIS A 1081 17.02 -22.59 -12.15
N GLN A 1082 16.33 -23.64 -12.58
CA GLN A 1082 15.41 -23.53 -13.73
C GLN A 1082 14.36 -22.44 -13.49
N SER A 1083 13.86 -21.82 -14.55
CA SER A 1083 12.99 -20.64 -14.47
C SER A 1083 11.75 -20.87 -13.60
N THR A 1084 11.42 -19.90 -12.75
CA THR A 1084 10.16 -19.90 -11.96
C THR A 1084 8.93 -19.76 -12.87
N GLY A 1085 9.10 -19.32 -14.12
CA GLY A 1085 8.03 -19.32 -15.11
C GLY A 1085 7.63 -20.73 -15.58
N ASP A 1086 8.49 -21.73 -15.39
CA ASP A 1086 8.16 -23.12 -15.65
C ASP A 1086 7.31 -23.70 -14.51
N GLN A 1087 6.06 -24.01 -14.84
CA GLN A 1087 5.08 -24.56 -13.93
C GLN A 1087 4.66 -25.99 -14.35
N PHE A 1088 5.35 -26.58 -15.33
CA PHE A 1088 4.94 -27.81 -16.01
C PHE A 1088 5.96 -28.93 -15.74
N PHE A 1089 6.24 -29.22 -14.46
CA PHE A 1089 7.27 -30.18 -14.08
C PHE A 1089 6.97 -31.60 -14.58
N ASP A 1090 7.95 -32.24 -15.19
CA ASP A 1090 7.92 -33.68 -15.46
C ASP A 1090 8.32 -34.49 -14.20
N GLU A 1091 8.25 -35.81 -14.30
CA GLU A 1091 8.52 -36.71 -13.18
C GLU A 1091 9.99 -36.66 -12.73
N SER A 1092 10.93 -36.64 -13.67
CA SER A 1092 12.36 -36.62 -13.35
C SER A 1092 12.75 -35.31 -12.68
N GLN A 1093 12.28 -34.18 -13.20
CA GLN A 1093 12.48 -32.87 -12.58
C GLN A 1093 11.90 -32.83 -11.16
N PHE A 1094 10.67 -33.32 -10.98
CA PHE A 1094 10.05 -33.38 -9.65
C PHE A 1094 10.91 -34.20 -8.68
N GLU A 1095 11.34 -35.40 -9.09
CA GLU A 1095 12.12 -36.27 -8.22
C GLU A 1095 13.52 -35.74 -7.92
N SER A 1096 14.19 -35.11 -8.89
CA SER A 1096 15.51 -34.52 -8.66
C SER A 1096 15.47 -33.36 -7.66
N TYR A 1097 14.48 -32.46 -7.71
CA TYR A 1097 14.35 -31.39 -6.71
C TYR A 1097 13.98 -31.94 -5.32
N ARG A 1098 13.05 -32.90 -5.25
CA ARG A 1098 12.66 -33.53 -3.98
C ARG A 1098 13.85 -34.25 -3.36
N ARG A 1099 14.60 -35.02 -4.15
CA ARG A 1099 15.76 -35.77 -3.68
C ARG A 1099 16.89 -34.85 -3.25
N LEU A 1100 17.12 -33.74 -3.96
CA LEU A 1100 18.09 -32.72 -3.59
C LEU A 1100 17.77 -32.10 -2.22
N GLY A 1101 16.52 -31.68 -1.98
CA GLY A 1101 16.12 -31.12 -0.68
C GLY A 1101 16.31 -32.10 0.48
N LEU A 1102 15.98 -33.38 0.27
CA LEU A 1102 16.20 -34.45 1.26
C LEU A 1102 17.71 -34.66 1.53
N HIS A 1103 18.51 -34.75 0.47
CA HIS A 1103 19.97 -34.91 0.57
C HIS A 1103 20.63 -33.78 1.37
N ILE A 1104 20.21 -32.54 1.14
CA ILE A 1104 20.78 -31.36 1.83
C ILE A 1104 20.57 -31.45 3.34
N VAL A 1105 19.38 -31.84 3.80
CA VAL A 1105 19.13 -32.00 5.23
C VAL A 1105 19.93 -33.17 5.80
N GLU A 1106 20.02 -34.30 5.09
CA GLU A 1106 20.84 -35.45 5.51
C GLU A 1106 22.31 -35.07 5.66
N LYS A 1107 22.86 -34.27 4.73
CA LYS A 1107 24.23 -33.78 4.77
C LYS A 1107 24.46 -32.73 5.84
N ALA A 1108 23.53 -31.79 6.00
CA ALA A 1108 23.58 -30.80 7.07
C ALA A 1108 23.64 -31.48 8.45
N LEU A 1109 22.87 -32.54 8.68
CA LEU A 1109 22.86 -33.26 9.96
C LEU A 1109 24.12 -34.09 10.24
N GLN A 1110 24.96 -34.37 9.24
CA GLN A 1110 26.27 -35.00 9.44
C GLN A 1110 27.29 -34.02 10.01
N ASP A 1111 27.11 -32.71 9.75
CA ASP A 1111 27.93 -31.68 10.36
C ASP A 1111 27.54 -31.42 11.81
N SER A 1112 28.54 -31.50 12.69
CA SER A 1112 28.33 -31.33 14.14
C SER A 1112 27.80 -29.94 14.50
N GLY A 1113 28.22 -28.88 13.80
CA GLY A 1113 27.77 -27.52 14.06
C GLY A 1113 26.28 -27.34 13.78
N THR A 1114 25.84 -27.83 12.62
CA THR A 1114 24.45 -27.78 12.19
C THR A 1114 23.56 -28.70 13.00
N ARG A 1115 24.03 -29.91 13.31
CA ARG A 1115 23.32 -30.86 14.17
C ARG A 1115 23.08 -30.26 15.57
N ASN A 1116 24.09 -29.62 16.15
CA ASN A 1116 23.97 -28.94 17.45
C ASN A 1116 23.08 -27.69 17.40
N ALA A 1117 22.99 -27.03 16.25
CA ALA A 1117 22.07 -25.90 16.06
C ALA A 1117 20.60 -26.35 15.97
N LEU A 1118 20.35 -27.54 15.40
CA LEU A 1118 19.01 -28.07 15.16
C LEU A 1118 18.42 -28.86 16.34
N LEU A 1119 19.26 -29.58 17.10
CA LEU A 1119 18.87 -30.34 18.30
C LEU A 1119 18.78 -29.41 19.50
#